data_AF-A0AAN4YDI2-F1
#
_entry.id   AF-A0AAN4YDI2-F1
#
_cell.length_a   1.000
_cell.length_b   1.000
_cell.length_c   1.000
_cell.angle_alpha   90.00
_cell.angle_beta   90.00
_cell.angle_gamma   90.00
#
_symmetry.space_group_name_H-M   'P 1'
#
loop_
_entity.id
_entity.type
_entity.pdbx_description
1 polymer ?
#
loop_
_entity_poly.entity_id
_entity_poly.type
_entity_poly.pdbx_seq_one_letter_code
_entity_poly.pdbx_strand_id
1 'polypeptide(L)'
;MPLSGWPKGGYEVRLWYVHVPERYFIYMAADWNPRHAPINIGYPSRTTMNPSSQLLVQQLAAVLEVDTAELDLNSGFVHNGGNSLSAVEFVSRSKSLGVSLSIASILSSTNLRALFTDLLSSESNLIPIPDPSDDSDDLSNPSSSTGGSPRVATPISSNVSTAAEDDYLTQGSVLTQYATQSLSEMQASLLHGSLKSPGTNIIYHYETYQTDVIPVLKRAWKTVIEGEPIFHSSLLDGSARNQEYFTWSEVTVETEAEYREQLQTLWLKSVSSSFKVVHWKRSPPASSQSTVIWAVHHALVDGYSAMLLFCKVRRAIKGLPIVPGPSFSDVEKRIRVWRQEHKSQGDEYWAGHAAQLDQAQGELLLPAPTPEGTSSAITESEEVYVAPSVSNTQLHCVAKRLGVTLSTCYYAAWSLVLSLYADSASVVFGAVLAGRNLPLEGVDEVVGPLVNTLPLCLTLSRQQSAQDFLKNLFSRMVELAEYQWTTPDNGYTRNFSSAMAMQVPGPECKDGVSPIEPPYTRQTTDVPLSINILTDGAARFVYHTSQYSRADIVRLGKYFQRALQLLLRPHRPIEECLQGLLGCVDLQTLMGFGNCSSSLTTTVAIKEDLVTLFESAVSRNPMDVAVQKGNCHLTYQELDTHAGRVAATLRGYIQDGDVVCLHADRSVNWIVGIMGILKAGGVYCALDKALPQEARETIFSASGSRLFLVPSLSDQSFCPTDCDRLLVVEDLVKDDNVPITHRDSPRPQTDAYLCFTSGSTGKPKGVMCLHQGLVAFQRDLEVRLFAQPGRRVAQIMSVAFDGSIHEIFSALSYGAALVLQSGDDPFAHLSDVDSAILTPSMARVLNPADFERLSTVSTKVYSLLYCAVH
;
A
#
# COMPACT_ATOMS: atom_id res chain seq x y z
N MET A 1 -4.42 -12.60 49.19
CA MET A 1 -4.81 -13.98 49.55
C MET A 1 -4.39 -14.90 48.41
N PRO A 2 -3.57 -15.94 48.65
CA PRO A 2 -3.16 -16.88 47.61
C PRO A 2 -4.09 -18.10 47.62
N LEU A 3 -4.55 -18.54 46.45
CA LEU A 3 -5.15 -19.87 46.30
C LEU A 3 -4.53 -20.56 45.08
N SER A 4 -3.63 -21.47 45.42
CA SER A 4 -3.07 -22.56 44.64
C SER A 4 -4.14 -23.61 44.29
N GLY A 5 -4.09 -24.15 43.07
CA GLY A 5 -4.86 -25.35 42.73
C GLY A 5 -4.91 -25.66 41.24
N TRP A 6 -3.80 -26.10 40.64
CA TRP A 6 -3.79 -26.78 39.33
C TRP A 6 -3.14 -28.15 39.49
N PRO A 7 -3.77 -29.25 39.02
CA PRO A 7 -3.17 -30.57 39.08
C PRO A 7 -2.07 -30.72 38.02
N LYS A 8 -0.94 -31.28 38.45
CA LYS A 8 0.16 -31.75 37.61
C LYS A 8 -0.33 -32.95 36.77
N GLY A 9 -0.76 -32.70 35.55
CA GLY A 9 -0.95 -33.71 34.51
C GLY A 9 -0.01 -33.40 33.35
N GLY A 10 0.99 -34.25 33.14
CA GLY A 10 1.95 -34.11 32.05
C GLY A 10 1.27 -34.29 30.70
N TYR A 11 1.22 -33.23 29.90
CA TYR A 11 0.95 -33.30 28.48
C TYR A 11 2.28 -33.12 27.75
N GLU A 12 2.74 -34.22 27.16
CA GLU A 12 3.86 -34.24 26.22
C GLU A 12 3.39 -33.51 24.95
N VAL A 13 3.77 -32.23 24.81
CA VAL A 13 3.57 -31.46 23.57
C VAL A 13 4.52 -32.05 22.53
N ARG A 14 4.06 -33.05 21.77
CA ARG A 14 4.74 -33.50 20.56
C ARG A 14 4.49 -32.48 19.45
N LEU A 15 5.40 -31.52 19.34
CA LEU A 15 5.59 -30.70 18.14
C LEU A 15 5.94 -31.62 16.98
N TRP A 16 5.00 -31.85 16.08
CA TRP A 16 5.29 -32.44 14.78
C TRP A 16 5.99 -31.37 13.93
N TYR A 17 7.32 -31.39 13.93
CA TYR A 17 8.11 -30.69 12.95
C TYR A 17 7.80 -31.28 11.57
N VAL A 18 7.19 -30.47 10.70
CA VAL A 18 7.18 -30.75 9.26
C VAL A 18 8.63 -30.68 8.79
N HIS A 19 9.12 -31.84 8.35
CA HIS A 19 10.50 -32.08 8.00
C HIS A 19 10.88 -31.31 6.73
N VAL A 20 11.57 -30.18 6.90
CA VAL A 20 12.35 -29.54 5.83
C VAL A 20 13.70 -30.29 5.78
N PRO A 21 14.23 -30.72 4.61
CA PRO A 21 15.46 -31.49 4.59
C PRO A 21 16.66 -30.59 4.89
N GLU A 22 17.22 -30.71 6.09
CA GLU A 22 18.58 -30.26 6.41
C GLU A 22 19.60 -31.37 6.13
N ARG A 23 20.60 -31.05 5.30
CA ARG A 23 21.90 -31.69 5.11
C ARG A 23 22.82 -30.53 4.65
N TYR A 24 23.90 -30.09 5.29
CA TYR A 24 24.78 -30.61 6.34
C TYR A 24 25.40 -29.43 7.13
N PHE A 25 25.75 -29.67 8.40
CA PHE A 25 26.52 -28.78 9.28
C PHE A 25 27.97 -29.32 9.46
N ILE A 26 28.93 -28.39 9.54
CA ILE A 26 30.22 -28.36 10.28
C ILE A 26 31.41 -29.24 9.81
N TYR A 27 32.51 -28.55 9.45
CA TYR A 27 33.94 -28.67 9.86
C TYR A 27 34.75 -27.85 8.81
N MET A 28 35.77 -27.03 9.08
CA MET A 28 36.79 -26.94 10.13
C MET A 28 37.30 -25.48 10.20
N ALA A 29 37.59 -25.00 11.40
CA ALA A 29 38.54 -23.91 11.61
C ALA A 29 39.95 -24.43 11.30
N ALA A 30 40.71 -23.71 10.46
CA ALA A 30 42.14 -23.93 10.30
C ALA A 30 42.83 -22.60 10.02
N ASP A 31 43.80 -22.28 10.87
CA ASP A 31 44.80 -21.23 10.71
C ASP A 31 45.49 -21.32 9.35
N TRP A 32 45.64 -20.19 8.64
CA TRP A 32 46.59 -20.09 7.54
C TRP A 32 47.42 -18.79 7.60
N ASN A 33 48.71 -19.00 7.83
CA ASN A 33 49.83 -18.07 7.92
C ASN A 33 50.36 -17.69 6.51
N PRO A 34 50.67 -16.42 6.17
CA PRO A 34 50.83 -16.00 4.78
C PRO A 34 52.24 -16.23 4.28
N ARG A 35 52.44 -17.24 3.42
CA ARG A 35 53.61 -17.34 2.52
C ARG A 35 53.23 -18.11 1.27
N HIS A 36 53.05 -17.42 0.15
CA HIS A 36 53.57 -17.86 -1.16
C HIS A 36 53.63 -16.68 -2.15
N ALA A 37 54.67 -16.78 -2.98
CA ALA A 37 55.26 -15.83 -3.92
C ALA A 37 54.31 -15.08 -4.87
N PRO A 38 54.71 -13.91 -5.40
CA PRO A 38 53.88 -13.04 -6.21
C PRO A 38 53.58 -13.68 -7.57
N ILE A 39 52.29 -13.78 -7.89
CA ILE A 39 51.83 -13.98 -9.27
C ILE A 39 51.90 -12.60 -9.93
N ASN A 40 52.80 -12.49 -10.89
CA ASN A 40 53.06 -11.27 -11.66
C ASN A 40 51.88 -11.00 -12.60
N ILE A 41 50.83 -10.35 -12.09
CA ILE A 41 49.77 -9.77 -12.91
C ILE A 41 50.36 -8.47 -13.47
N GLY A 42 50.65 -8.46 -14.77
CA GLY A 42 51.20 -7.30 -15.46
C GLY A 42 50.34 -6.06 -15.20
N TYR A 43 50.96 -5.04 -14.60
CA TYR A 43 50.39 -3.69 -14.58
C TYR A 43 50.15 -3.23 -16.02
N PRO A 44 48.95 -2.72 -16.36
CA PRO A 44 48.80 -1.96 -17.59
C PRO A 44 49.73 -0.75 -17.50
N SER A 45 50.48 -0.51 -18.57
CA SER A 45 51.35 0.64 -18.73
C SER A 45 50.65 1.93 -18.32
N ARG A 46 51.33 2.73 -17.47
CA ARG A 46 50.96 4.13 -17.19
C ARG A 46 50.93 4.91 -18.50
N THR A 47 49.78 4.95 -19.15
CA THR A 47 49.44 6.02 -20.09
C THR A 47 49.24 7.27 -19.26
N THR A 48 50.14 8.23 -19.43
CA THR A 48 50.06 9.57 -18.85
C THR A 48 48.71 10.19 -19.21
N MET A 49 47.83 10.38 -18.22
CA MET A 49 46.60 11.15 -18.39
C MET A 49 46.94 12.60 -18.77
N ASN A 50 46.09 13.21 -19.60
CA ASN A 50 46.14 14.64 -19.92
C ASN A 50 46.02 15.46 -18.61
N PRO A 51 46.80 16.53 -18.40
CA PRO A 51 46.72 17.42 -17.23
C PRO A 51 45.28 17.81 -16.81
N SER A 52 44.40 18.08 -17.78
CA SER A 52 43.00 18.42 -17.50
C SER A 52 42.19 17.26 -16.92
N SER A 53 42.49 16.01 -17.33
CA SER A 53 41.87 14.80 -16.76
C SER A 53 42.34 14.56 -15.32
N GLN A 54 43.61 14.87 -15.00
CA GLN A 54 44.13 14.77 -13.64
C GLN A 54 43.42 15.73 -12.68
N LEU A 55 43.11 16.95 -13.14
CA LEU A 55 42.39 17.94 -12.34
C LEU A 55 40.96 17.49 -12.03
N LEU A 56 40.25 16.92 -13.01
CA LEU A 56 38.92 16.33 -12.81
C LEU A 56 38.96 15.16 -11.80
N VAL A 57 39.97 14.29 -11.89
CA VAL A 57 40.15 13.18 -10.94
C VAL A 57 40.44 13.69 -9.52
N GLN A 58 41.23 14.78 -9.38
CA GLN A 58 41.48 15.40 -8.08
C GLN A 58 40.22 16.02 -7.47
N GLN A 59 39.42 16.73 -8.27
CA GLN A 59 38.14 17.26 -7.79
C GLN A 59 37.16 16.15 -7.43
N LEU A 60 37.12 15.07 -8.22
CA LEU A 60 36.30 13.91 -7.93
C LEU A 60 36.70 13.27 -6.59
N ALA A 61 37.99 13.06 -6.37
CA ALA A 61 38.52 12.49 -5.13
C ALA A 61 38.18 13.38 -3.92
N ALA A 62 38.30 14.70 -4.07
CA ALA A 62 37.95 15.66 -3.03
C ALA A 62 36.45 15.64 -2.68
N VAL A 63 35.58 15.54 -3.69
CA VAL A 63 34.11 15.48 -3.50
C VAL A 63 33.66 14.16 -2.90
N LEU A 64 34.33 13.06 -3.23
CA LEU A 64 34.03 11.74 -2.67
C LEU A 64 34.77 11.46 -1.35
N GLU A 65 35.61 12.38 -0.90
CA GLU A 65 36.45 12.25 0.30
C GLU A 65 37.32 10.97 0.30
N VAL A 66 37.88 10.63 -0.86
CA VAL A 66 38.77 9.46 -1.06
C VAL A 66 40.12 9.88 -1.63
N ASP A 67 41.14 9.04 -1.51
CA ASP A 67 42.41 9.27 -2.20
C ASP A 67 42.22 9.05 -3.72
N THR A 68 42.89 9.87 -4.53
CA THR A 68 42.99 9.67 -5.98
C THR A 68 43.45 8.26 -6.39
N ALA A 69 44.25 7.59 -5.57
CA ALA A 69 44.72 6.22 -5.80
C ALA A 69 43.63 5.15 -5.54
N GLU A 70 42.59 5.48 -4.78
CA GLU A 70 41.48 4.59 -4.44
C GLU A 70 40.33 4.64 -5.46
N LEU A 71 40.33 5.64 -6.35
CA LEU A 71 39.34 5.78 -7.41
C LEU A 71 39.53 4.73 -8.50
N ASP A 72 38.52 3.88 -8.71
CA ASP A 72 38.44 3.01 -9.88
C ASP A 72 37.80 3.76 -11.05
N LEU A 73 38.66 4.37 -11.87
CA LEU A 73 38.24 5.09 -13.08
C LEU A 73 37.65 4.19 -14.18
N ASN A 74 37.78 2.86 -14.07
CA ASN A 74 37.10 1.93 -14.98
C ASN A 74 35.67 1.61 -14.55
N SER A 75 35.26 2.07 -13.37
CA SER A 75 33.90 1.94 -12.85
C SER A 75 33.15 3.28 -12.92
N GLY A 76 31.88 3.24 -12.57
CA GLY A 76 31.00 4.41 -12.55
C GLY A 76 31.21 5.31 -11.33
N PHE A 77 30.65 6.52 -11.40
CA PHE A 77 30.65 7.48 -10.28
C PHE A 77 30.08 6.89 -8.98
N VAL A 78 28.95 6.19 -9.10
CA VAL A 78 28.25 5.60 -7.94
C VAL A 78 29.03 4.43 -7.33
N HIS A 79 29.71 3.63 -8.15
CA HIS A 79 30.61 2.56 -7.68
C HIS A 79 31.78 3.11 -6.85
N ASN A 80 32.20 4.33 -7.10
CA ASN A 80 33.23 5.02 -6.32
C ASN A 80 32.67 5.67 -5.03
N GLY A 81 31.38 5.52 -4.72
CA GLY A 81 30.73 6.13 -3.55
C GLY A 81 29.95 7.42 -3.85
N GLY A 82 29.87 7.80 -5.13
CA GLY A 82 29.10 8.95 -5.57
C GLY A 82 27.58 8.81 -5.34
N ASN A 83 26.92 9.94 -5.10
CA ASN A 83 25.48 10.05 -4.94
C ASN A 83 24.96 11.34 -5.62
N SER A 84 23.64 11.56 -5.63
CA SER A 84 23.06 12.72 -6.31
C SER A 84 23.59 14.07 -5.82
N LEU A 85 23.92 14.21 -4.52
CA LEU A 85 24.48 15.45 -3.98
C LEU A 85 25.94 15.63 -4.38
N SER A 86 26.76 14.59 -4.20
CA SER A 86 28.17 14.67 -4.60
C SER A 86 28.30 14.82 -6.12
N ALA A 87 27.34 14.34 -6.91
CA ALA A 87 27.25 14.64 -8.33
C ALA A 87 27.00 16.14 -8.59
N VAL A 88 26.08 16.78 -7.86
CA VAL A 88 25.83 18.23 -7.94
C VAL A 88 27.10 19.00 -7.59
N GLU A 89 27.77 18.66 -6.48
CA GLU A 89 29.00 19.32 -6.06
C GLU A 89 30.13 19.13 -7.08
N PHE A 90 30.32 17.90 -7.58
CA PHE A 90 31.32 17.60 -8.58
C PHE A 90 31.09 18.36 -9.88
N VAL A 91 29.83 18.46 -10.34
CA VAL A 91 29.46 19.25 -11.51
C VAL A 91 29.72 20.74 -11.29
N SER A 92 29.37 21.28 -10.12
CA SER A 92 29.63 22.68 -9.77
C SER A 92 31.13 23.00 -9.77
N ARG A 93 31.96 22.16 -9.13
CA ARG A 93 33.43 22.27 -9.16
C ARG A 93 33.99 22.12 -10.57
N SER A 94 33.45 21.22 -11.39
CA SER A 94 33.89 21.04 -12.78
C SER A 94 33.61 22.29 -13.63
N LYS A 95 32.48 22.98 -13.41
CA LYS A 95 32.18 24.27 -14.08
C LYS A 95 33.21 25.34 -13.75
N SER A 96 33.69 25.41 -12.50
CA SER A 96 34.76 26.34 -12.11
C SER A 96 36.10 26.08 -12.83
N LEU A 97 36.26 24.88 -13.38
CA LEU A 97 37.41 24.48 -14.21
C LEU A 97 37.15 24.61 -15.72
N GLY A 98 36.03 25.24 -16.11
CA GLY A 98 35.65 25.41 -17.51
C GLY A 98 35.09 24.15 -18.17
N VAL A 99 34.67 23.13 -17.41
CA VAL A 99 34.11 21.88 -17.94
C VAL A 99 32.62 21.78 -17.64
N SER A 100 31.80 21.67 -18.70
CA SER A 100 30.36 21.43 -18.56
C SER A 100 30.06 19.94 -18.45
N LEU A 101 29.38 19.52 -17.38
CA LEU A 101 28.99 18.14 -17.10
C LEU A 101 27.53 18.09 -16.67
N SER A 102 26.75 17.14 -17.20
CA SER A 102 25.40 16.89 -16.69
C SER A 102 25.42 15.89 -15.53
N ILE A 103 24.50 16.06 -14.57
CA ILE A 103 24.38 15.19 -13.40
C ILE A 103 23.93 13.78 -13.80
N ALA A 104 23.08 13.67 -14.82
CA ALA A 104 22.66 12.38 -15.33
C ALA A 104 23.81 11.63 -16.00
N SER A 105 24.66 12.30 -16.80
CA SER A 105 25.81 11.66 -17.44
C SER A 105 26.80 11.11 -16.42
N ILE A 106 27.03 11.81 -15.31
CA ILE A 106 27.92 11.32 -14.25
C ILE A 106 27.27 10.17 -13.45
N LEU A 107 25.99 10.28 -13.08
CA LEU A 107 25.29 9.24 -12.31
C LEU A 107 25.07 7.95 -13.11
N SER A 108 24.83 8.06 -14.41
CA SER A 108 24.66 6.92 -15.33
C SER A 108 25.97 6.37 -15.86
N SER A 109 27.10 7.04 -15.61
CA SER A 109 28.41 6.57 -16.07
C SER A 109 28.74 5.19 -15.50
N THR A 110 29.15 4.29 -16.38
CA THR A 110 29.69 2.97 -16.00
C THR A 110 31.22 2.94 -16.02
N ASN A 111 31.83 3.97 -16.63
CA ASN A 111 33.28 4.12 -16.77
C ASN A 111 33.67 5.61 -16.78
N LEU A 112 34.23 6.09 -15.66
CA LEU A 112 34.65 7.48 -15.51
C LEU A 112 35.77 7.89 -16.46
N ARG A 113 36.68 6.96 -16.81
CA ARG A 113 37.77 7.24 -17.74
C ARG A 113 37.25 7.56 -19.14
N ALA A 114 36.29 6.77 -19.64
CA ALA A 114 35.64 7.02 -20.91
C ALA A 114 34.90 8.37 -20.88
N LEU A 115 34.11 8.61 -19.83
CA LEU A 115 33.40 9.87 -19.64
C LEU A 115 34.34 11.09 -19.71
N PHE A 116 35.43 11.08 -18.94
CA PHE A 116 36.41 12.17 -18.93
C PHE A 116 37.15 12.34 -20.26
N THR A 117 37.39 11.24 -20.98
CA THR A 117 38.02 11.30 -22.30
C THR A 117 37.08 11.96 -23.32
N ASP A 118 35.81 11.55 -23.33
CA ASP A 118 34.79 12.10 -24.23
C ASP A 118 34.56 13.59 -23.95
N LEU A 119 34.44 13.98 -22.67
CA LEU A 119 34.29 15.38 -22.25
C LEU A 119 35.41 16.27 -22.75
N LEU A 120 36.66 15.82 -22.60
CA LEU A 120 37.84 16.62 -22.96
C LEU A 120 38.14 16.58 -24.46
N SER A 121 37.47 15.72 -25.23
CA SER A 121 37.60 15.64 -26.69
C SER A 121 36.60 16.50 -27.46
N SER A 122 35.56 17.02 -26.78
CA SER A 122 34.46 17.77 -27.39
C SER A 122 34.58 19.27 -27.10
N GLU A 123 34.83 20.08 -28.14
CA GLU A 123 34.95 21.55 -28.02
C GLU A 123 33.67 22.21 -27.45
N SER A 124 32.50 21.59 -27.61
CA SER A 124 31.23 22.10 -27.08
C SER A 124 31.07 21.99 -25.56
N ASN A 125 31.93 21.23 -24.88
CA ASN A 125 31.87 21.04 -23.41
C ASN A 125 32.84 21.95 -22.63
N LEU A 126 33.64 22.74 -23.33
CA LEU A 126 34.57 23.71 -22.74
C LEU A 126 33.90 25.09 -22.65
N ILE A 127 33.84 25.65 -21.45
CA ILE A 127 33.31 27.00 -21.20
C ILE A 127 34.44 27.99 -21.46
N PRO A 128 34.26 29.04 -22.29
CA PRO A 128 35.27 30.07 -22.49
C PRO A 128 35.59 30.76 -21.16
N ILE A 129 36.86 30.70 -20.72
CA ILE A 129 37.33 31.46 -19.57
C ILE A 129 37.47 32.93 -20.02
N PRO A 130 36.83 33.92 -19.35
CA PRO A 130 37.01 35.32 -19.70
C PRO A 130 38.48 35.73 -19.51
N ASP A 131 39.09 36.30 -20.55
CA ASP A 131 40.44 36.85 -20.50
C ASP A 131 40.43 38.15 -19.67
N PRO A 132 41.25 38.30 -18.61
CA PRO A 132 41.23 39.50 -17.76
C PRO A 132 41.77 40.77 -18.43
N SER A 133 42.04 40.77 -19.74
CA SER A 133 42.75 41.86 -20.42
C SER A 133 41.97 42.63 -21.49
N ASP A 134 40.66 42.43 -21.65
CA ASP A 134 39.85 43.20 -22.62
C ASP A 134 38.83 44.11 -21.94
N ASP A 135 39.33 45.10 -21.19
CA ASP A 135 38.61 46.35 -20.92
C ASP A 135 38.82 47.28 -22.12
N SER A 136 37.90 47.24 -23.09
CA SER A 136 37.68 48.39 -23.96
C SER A 136 36.20 48.66 -24.14
N ASP A 137 35.76 49.76 -23.52
CA ASP A 137 34.51 50.46 -23.79
C ASP A 137 34.35 50.72 -25.29
N ASP A 138 33.22 50.31 -25.88
CA ASP A 138 32.66 51.06 -27.00
C ASP A 138 31.13 51.11 -26.98
N LEU A 139 30.64 52.21 -26.41
CA LEU A 139 29.31 52.75 -26.61
C LEU A 139 29.26 53.41 -27.99
N SER A 140 28.68 52.77 -29.02
CA SER A 140 27.89 53.50 -30.02
C SER A 140 27.13 52.66 -31.06
N ASN A 141 25.86 53.04 -31.18
CA ASN A 141 24.98 53.07 -32.36
C ASN A 141 24.03 51.91 -32.69
N PRO A 142 22.70 52.20 -32.83
CA PRO A 142 21.68 51.28 -33.30
C PRO A 142 21.51 51.39 -34.82
N SER A 143 21.27 50.27 -35.51
CA SER A 143 20.76 50.32 -36.88
C SER A 143 19.70 49.25 -37.13
N SER A 144 18.66 49.75 -37.80
CA SER A 144 17.39 49.16 -38.16
C SER A 144 17.48 48.13 -39.29
N SER A 145 16.60 47.13 -39.26
CA SER A 145 16.02 46.57 -40.49
C SER A 145 14.52 46.35 -40.33
N THR A 146 13.79 47.03 -41.19
CA THR A 146 12.34 47.15 -41.35
C THR A 146 11.67 45.89 -41.93
N GLY A 147 10.43 45.64 -41.48
CA GLY A 147 9.30 45.47 -42.40
C GLY A 147 8.83 44.05 -42.69
N GLY A 148 7.70 43.67 -42.08
CA GLY A 148 6.92 42.51 -42.51
C GLY A 148 5.81 42.10 -41.54
N SER A 149 4.73 42.88 -41.45
CA SER A 149 3.45 42.34 -40.93
C SER A 149 2.95 41.23 -41.85
N PRO A 150 2.34 40.17 -41.30
CA PRO A 150 0.92 40.01 -41.65
C PRO A 150 0.03 39.46 -40.51
N ARG A 151 -1.12 40.13 -40.40
CA ARG A 151 -2.48 39.58 -40.34
C ARG A 151 -2.89 38.75 -39.11
N VAL A 152 -3.70 39.45 -38.30
CA VAL A 152 -4.82 38.94 -37.49
C VAL A 152 -5.59 37.86 -38.25
N ALA A 153 -5.67 36.66 -37.66
CA ALA A 153 -6.63 35.63 -38.02
C ALA A 153 -7.62 35.47 -36.85
N THR A 154 -8.86 35.82 -37.11
CA THR A 154 -10.05 35.52 -36.29
C THR A 154 -10.25 34.00 -36.16
N PRO A 155 -10.77 33.50 -35.03
CA PRO A 155 -11.05 32.08 -34.85
C PRO A 155 -12.31 31.67 -35.63
N ILE A 156 -12.23 30.55 -36.33
CA ILE A 156 -13.36 29.90 -37.00
C ILE A 156 -14.09 29.05 -35.95
N SER A 157 -15.40 29.28 -35.85
CA SER A 157 -16.34 28.48 -35.09
C SER A 157 -16.66 27.16 -35.79
N SER A 158 -16.87 26.09 -35.01
CA SER A 158 -17.98 25.15 -35.23
C SER A 158 -18.07 24.10 -34.11
N ASN A 159 -19.08 24.32 -33.25
CA ASN A 159 -19.98 23.38 -32.57
C ASN A 159 -19.73 21.87 -32.75
N VAL A 160 -19.72 21.11 -31.63
CA VAL A 160 -20.68 20.00 -31.36
C VAL A 160 -20.79 19.73 -29.84
N SER A 161 -22.05 19.72 -29.38
CA SER A 161 -22.71 19.08 -28.21
C SER A 161 -22.27 19.37 -26.77
N THR A 162 -23.06 20.25 -26.16
CA THR A 162 -23.44 20.35 -24.74
C THR A 162 -24.01 19.05 -24.16
N ALA A 163 -23.48 18.58 -23.03
CA ALA A 163 -24.24 18.24 -21.81
C ALA A 163 -23.27 17.77 -20.71
N ALA A 164 -23.47 18.28 -19.49
CA ALA A 164 -22.74 18.00 -18.23
C ALA A 164 -21.44 18.77 -17.96
N GLU A 165 -21.47 20.10 -18.11
CA GLU A 165 -20.55 21.00 -17.39
C GLU A 165 -21.37 22.11 -16.73
N ASP A 166 -21.69 21.94 -15.45
CA ASP A 166 -22.14 23.00 -14.55
C ASP A 166 -21.96 22.50 -13.11
N ASP A 167 -20.71 22.49 -12.62
CA ASP A 167 -20.42 22.60 -11.17
C ASP A 167 -18.95 22.98 -10.81
N TYR A 168 -18.09 23.28 -11.78
CA TYR A 168 -16.65 23.56 -11.51
C TYR A 168 -16.24 25.05 -11.54
N LEU A 169 -17.18 26.00 -11.67
CA LEU A 169 -16.85 27.42 -11.91
C LEU A 169 -17.08 28.38 -10.71
N THR A 170 -17.01 27.89 -9.47
CA THR A 170 -17.05 28.75 -8.26
C THR A 170 -15.72 28.84 -7.49
N GLN A 171 -14.58 28.51 -8.11
CA GLN A 171 -13.23 28.72 -7.53
C GLN A 171 -12.45 29.93 -8.10
N GLY A 172 -13.09 30.77 -8.92
CA GLY A 172 -12.46 31.90 -9.60
C GLY A 172 -12.18 33.16 -8.76
N SER A 173 -12.43 33.15 -7.44
CA SER A 173 -12.46 34.37 -6.61
C SER A 173 -11.16 34.69 -5.84
N VAL A 174 -10.24 33.72 -5.64
CA VAL A 174 -9.02 33.95 -4.81
C VAL A 174 -7.75 34.01 -5.66
N LEU A 175 -7.69 33.26 -6.77
CA LEU A 175 -6.59 33.44 -7.75
C LEU A 175 -6.63 34.82 -8.41
N THR A 176 -7.78 35.49 -8.45
CA THR A 176 -7.91 36.90 -8.85
C THR A 176 -7.19 37.87 -7.90
N GLN A 177 -7.01 37.50 -6.63
CA GLN A 177 -6.30 38.31 -5.63
C GLN A 177 -4.79 38.33 -5.89
N TYR A 178 -4.25 37.28 -6.52
CA TYR A 178 -2.85 37.15 -6.93
C TYR A 178 -2.65 37.33 -8.44
N ALA A 179 -3.71 37.61 -9.22
CA ALA A 179 -3.70 37.66 -10.69
C ALA A 179 -2.84 38.80 -11.29
N THR A 180 -2.36 39.73 -10.46
CA THR A 180 -1.44 40.79 -10.88
C THR A 180 0.04 40.38 -10.76
N GLN A 181 0.34 39.18 -10.26
CA GLN A 181 1.71 38.73 -9.94
C GLN A 181 2.17 37.58 -10.83
N SER A 182 3.43 37.60 -11.26
CA SER A 182 4.05 36.48 -11.97
C SER A 182 4.54 35.44 -10.95
N LEU A 183 3.65 34.60 -10.44
CA LEU A 183 4.01 33.51 -9.53
C LEU A 183 4.78 32.41 -10.27
N SER A 184 5.77 31.79 -9.61
CA SER A 184 6.30 30.52 -10.12
C SER A 184 5.22 29.44 -10.01
N GLU A 185 5.33 28.44 -10.87
CA GLU A 185 4.44 27.28 -10.89
C GLU A 185 4.39 26.56 -9.54
N MET A 186 5.55 26.41 -8.89
CA MET A 186 5.62 25.77 -7.58
C MET A 186 4.96 26.62 -6.48
N GLN A 187 5.14 27.94 -6.50
CA GLN A 187 4.42 28.83 -5.59
C GLN A 187 2.91 28.70 -5.79
N ALA A 188 2.44 28.69 -7.04
CA ALA A 188 1.02 28.50 -7.33
C ALA A 188 0.50 27.15 -6.80
N SER A 189 1.25 26.06 -6.99
CA SER A 189 0.91 24.72 -6.48
C SER A 189 0.80 24.69 -4.96
N LEU A 190 1.80 25.21 -4.24
CA LEU A 190 1.80 25.24 -2.77
C LEU A 190 0.66 26.10 -2.20
N LEU A 191 0.39 27.26 -2.83
CA LEU A 191 -0.72 28.13 -2.44
C LEU A 191 -2.07 27.46 -2.68
N HIS A 192 -2.26 26.83 -3.83
CA HIS A 192 -3.48 26.09 -4.16
C HIS A 192 -3.72 24.93 -3.18
N GLY A 193 -2.67 24.17 -2.84
CA GLY A 193 -2.73 23.11 -1.83
C GLY A 193 -3.19 23.63 -0.46
N SER A 194 -2.64 24.75 -0.01
CA SER A 194 -3.03 25.39 1.27
C SER A 194 -4.46 25.93 1.25
N LEU A 195 -4.98 26.35 0.09
CA LEU A 195 -6.37 26.77 -0.06
C LEU A 195 -7.34 25.59 0.00
N LYS A 196 -6.97 24.46 -0.62
CA LYS A 196 -7.76 23.22 -0.58
C LYS A 196 -7.74 22.56 0.80
N SER A 197 -6.59 22.64 1.48
CA SER A 197 -6.33 22.02 2.77
C SER A 197 -5.67 23.05 3.71
N PRO A 198 -6.47 23.87 4.43
CA PRO A 198 -5.94 24.92 5.30
C PRO A 198 -4.96 24.39 6.36
N GLY A 199 -3.83 25.08 6.55
CA GLY A 199 -2.76 24.70 7.48
C GLY A 199 -1.70 23.76 6.89
N THR A 200 -1.84 23.35 5.63
CA THR A 200 -0.80 22.62 4.90
C THR A 200 0.24 23.57 4.27
N ASN A 201 1.35 22.99 3.81
CA ASN A 201 2.52 23.67 3.25
C ASN A 201 3.14 24.72 4.19
N ILE A 202 3.22 24.37 5.48
CA ILE A 202 3.87 25.19 6.51
C ILE A 202 4.98 24.36 7.15
N ILE A 203 6.14 24.99 7.28
CA ILE A 203 7.32 24.42 7.91
C ILE A 203 7.56 25.14 9.23
N TYR A 204 7.73 24.37 10.30
CA TYR A 204 8.10 24.85 11.63
C TYR A 204 9.49 24.31 11.96
N HIS A 205 10.47 25.20 12.09
CA HIS A 205 11.83 24.85 12.52
C HIS A 205 12.01 25.19 14.00
N TYR A 206 12.62 24.27 14.73
CA TYR A 206 12.84 24.35 16.18
C TYR A 206 14.34 24.26 16.45
N GLU A 207 14.92 25.30 17.05
CA GLU A 207 16.28 25.28 17.57
C GLU A 207 16.27 25.76 19.04
N THR A 208 16.78 24.92 19.95
CA THR A 208 16.88 25.24 21.37
C THR A 208 18.26 25.81 21.68
N TYR A 209 18.32 26.90 22.45
CA TYR A 209 19.54 27.60 22.85
C TYR A 209 19.52 27.95 24.35
N GLN A 210 20.69 28.32 24.88
CA GLN A 210 20.75 29.03 26.17
C GLN A 210 20.05 30.39 26.03
N THR A 211 19.28 30.78 27.05
CA THR A 211 18.40 31.96 26.98
C THR A 211 19.15 33.28 26.74
N ASP A 212 20.40 33.39 27.20
CA ASP A 212 21.26 34.57 27.05
C ASP A 212 21.64 34.88 25.59
N VAL A 213 21.61 33.88 24.71
CA VAL A 213 21.94 34.03 23.28
C VAL A 213 20.78 34.64 22.49
N ILE A 214 19.54 34.53 22.97
CA ILE A 214 18.33 34.92 22.24
C ILE A 214 18.36 36.37 21.70
N PRO A 215 18.82 37.38 22.45
CA PRO A 215 18.92 38.76 21.92
C PRO A 215 19.87 38.91 20.73
N VAL A 216 20.94 38.10 20.65
CA VAL A 216 21.87 38.10 19.52
C VAL A 216 21.25 37.38 18.32
N LEU A 217 20.61 36.23 18.56
CA LEU A 217 19.87 35.49 17.54
C LEU A 217 18.76 36.33 16.91
N LYS A 218 17.98 37.05 17.72
CA LYS A 218 16.92 37.94 17.24
C LYS A 218 17.43 39.00 16.28
N ARG A 219 18.56 39.64 16.60
CA ARG A 219 19.20 40.64 15.72
C ARG A 219 19.70 40.01 14.44
N ALA A 220 20.37 38.87 14.52
CA ALA A 220 20.90 38.16 13.35
C ALA A 220 19.78 37.69 12.40
N TRP A 221 18.72 37.09 12.94
CA TRP A 221 17.54 36.72 12.17
C TRP A 221 16.87 37.92 11.51
N LYS A 222 16.70 39.02 12.24
CA LYS A 222 16.16 40.26 11.68
C LYS A 222 16.97 40.73 10.48
N THR A 223 18.30 40.82 10.62
CA THR A 223 19.20 41.23 9.53
C THR A 223 19.10 40.31 8.31
N VAL A 224 18.99 38.99 8.51
CA VAL A 224 18.88 38.05 7.39
C VAL A 224 17.52 38.15 6.71
N ILE A 225 16.42 38.16 7.47
CA ILE A 225 15.06 38.23 6.89
C ILE A 225 14.86 39.55 6.13
N GLU A 226 15.29 40.69 6.68
CA GLU A 226 15.21 42.00 6.02
C GLU A 226 16.22 42.16 4.86
N GLY A 227 17.21 41.28 4.76
CA GLY A 227 18.22 41.31 3.69
C GLY A 227 17.84 40.48 2.45
N GLU A 228 16.92 39.53 2.60
CA GLU A 228 16.58 38.56 1.55
C GLU A 228 15.32 38.97 0.78
N PRO A 229 15.42 39.24 -0.55
CA PRO A 229 14.32 39.82 -1.32
C PRO A 229 13.00 39.03 -1.30
N ILE A 230 13.04 37.71 -1.09
CA ILE A 230 11.83 36.88 -1.08
C ILE A 230 10.88 37.20 0.07
N PHE A 231 11.39 37.69 1.20
CA PHE A 231 10.56 38.13 2.33
C PHE A 231 10.00 39.54 2.15
N HIS A 232 10.40 40.25 1.08
CA HIS A 232 9.77 41.50 0.64
C HIS A 232 8.75 41.27 -0.47
N SER A 233 8.45 40.01 -0.80
CA SER A 233 7.51 39.68 -1.87
C SER A 233 6.07 40.08 -1.50
N SER A 234 5.33 40.57 -2.48
CA SER A 234 3.92 40.93 -2.36
C SER A 234 2.99 39.72 -2.14
N LEU A 235 3.52 38.50 -2.05
CA LEU A 235 2.79 37.33 -1.54
C LEU A 235 2.42 37.46 -0.06
N LEU A 236 3.14 38.32 0.66
CA LEU A 236 2.87 38.67 2.05
C LEU A 236 1.88 39.86 2.16
N ASP A 237 1.57 40.55 1.05
CA ASP A 237 0.75 41.76 1.01
C ASP A 237 -0.75 41.44 1.13
N GLY A 238 -1.20 41.29 2.37
CA GLY A 238 -2.61 41.47 2.72
C GLY A 238 -2.97 42.96 2.84
N SER A 239 -3.09 43.69 1.75
CA SER A 239 -3.77 45.01 1.69
C SER A 239 -3.26 46.19 2.57
N ALA A 240 -2.06 46.16 3.15
CA ALA A 240 -1.56 47.28 3.97
C ALA A 240 -0.09 47.63 3.69
N ARG A 241 0.15 48.85 3.17
CA ARG A 241 1.47 49.42 2.80
C ARG A 241 2.49 49.63 3.95
N ASN A 242 2.28 49.08 5.14
CA ASN A 242 3.16 49.25 6.32
C ASN A 242 3.30 47.92 7.09
N GLN A 243 3.97 46.92 6.52
CA GLN A 243 4.13 45.61 7.17
C GLN A 243 5.55 45.43 7.73
N GLU A 244 5.64 44.93 8.97
CA GLU A 244 6.91 44.46 9.54
C GLU A 244 7.27 43.10 8.91
N TYR A 245 8.34 43.04 8.13
CA TYR A 245 8.83 41.79 7.51
C TYR A 245 9.34 40.76 8.53
N PHE A 246 9.69 41.23 9.73
CA PHE A 246 10.22 40.42 10.82
C PHE A 246 9.26 40.40 12.01
N THR A 247 8.42 39.36 12.09
CA THR A 247 7.49 39.16 13.22
C THR A 247 8.13 38.26 14.27
N TRP A 248 8.32 38.77 15.50
CA TRP A 248 8.96 38.03 16.59
C TRP A 248 8.19 38.17 17.90
N SER A 249 7.74 37.05 18.43
CA SER A 249 7.01 36.96 19.70
C SER A 249 7.78 36.10 20.72
N GLU A 250 7.64 36.42 22.00
CA GLU A 250 8.32 35.73 23.10
C GLU A 250 7.30 35.40 24.19
N VAL A 251 7.34 34.17 24.72
CA VAL A 251 6.53 33.72 25.85
C VAL A 251 7.44 33.04 26.88
N THR A 252 7.19 33.29 28.17
CA THR A 252 7.95 32.65 29.26
C THR A 252 7.05 31.70 30.04
N VAL A 253 7.54 30.50 30.29
CA VAL A 253 6.87 29.45 31.06
C VAL A 253 7.76 28.97 32.20
N GLU A 254 7.15 28.49 33.27
CA GLU A 254 7.87 28.02 34.47
C GLU A 254 7.87 26.50 34.58
N THR A 255 6.86 25.83 34.00
CA THR A 255 6.74 24.36 34.05
C THR A 255 7.14 23.70 32.74
N GLU A 256 7.62 22.45 32.83
CA GLU A 256 7.94 21.64 31.65
C GLU A 256 6.68 21.29 30.84
N ALA A 257 5.53 21.11 31.49
CA ALA A 257 4.28 20.79 30.83
C ALA A 257 3.82 21.95 29.91
N GLU A 258 3.81 23.18 30.43
CA GLU A 258 3.51 24.38 29.64
C GLU A 258 4.53 24.57 28.51
N TYR A 259 5.82 24.30 28.77
CA TYR A 259 6.85 24.36 27.73
C TYR A 259 6.51 23.44 26.57
N ARG A 260 6.21 22.16 26.85
CA ARG A 260 5.85 21.18 25.82
C ARG A 260 4.56 21.55 25.07
N GLU A 261 3.56 22.07 25.77
CA GLU A 261 2.31 22.55 25.16
C GLU A 261 2.56 23.72 24.20
N GLN A 262 3.37 24.70 24.61
CA GLN A 262 3.71 25.85 23.78
C GLN A 262 4.51 25.47 22.53
N LEU A 263 5.34 24.42 22.60
CA LEU A 263 6.06 23.86 21.45
C LEU A 263 5.15 23.12 20.46
N GLN A 264 4.02 22.58 20.91
CA GLN A 264 3.05 21.88 20.06
C GLN A 264 2.05 22.83 19.39
N THR A 265 1.93 24.07 19.88
CA THR A 265 1.00 25.07 19.37
C THR A 265 1.38 25.52 17.94
N LEU A 266 0.54 25.23 16.96
CA LEU A 266 0.67 25.72 15.59
C LEU A 266 -0.21 26.98 15.40
N TRP A 267 0.35 28.07 14.87
CA TRP A 267 -0.36 29.37 14.78
C TRP A 267 -0.43 29.96 13.38
N LEU A 268 0.42 29.51 12.46
CA LEU A 268 0.47 30.04 11.10
C LEU A 268 -0.71 29.48 10.30
N LYS A 269 -1.52 30.36 9.69
CA LYS A 269 -2.74 29.99 8.95
C LYS A 269 -2.73 30.47 7.50
N SER A 270 -1.77 31.30 7.14
CA SER A 270 -1.65 31.94 5.83
C SER A 270 -0.18 32.10 5.44
N VAL A 271 0.05 32.52 4.20
CA VAL A 271 1.38 32.79 3.66
C VAL A 271 2.07 33.86 4.51
N SER A 272 3.04 33.44 5.32
CA SER A 272 3.77 34.33 6.22
C SER A 272 5.07 33.67 6.70
N SER A 273 5.92 34.47 7.35
CA SER A 273 7.12 34.05 8.07
C SER A 273 7.07 34.71 9.44
N SER A 274 7.13 33.93 10.51
CA SER A 274 7.04 34.46 11.88
C SER A 274 7.84 33.62 12.87
N PHE A 275 8.23 34.26 13.97
CA PHE A 275 9.01 33.66 15.03
C PHE A 275 8.24 33.69 16.35
N LYS A 276 8.28 32.57 17.06
CA LYS A 276 7.84 32.45 18.45
C LYS A 276 8.98 31.84 19.26
N VAL A 277 9.37 32.51 20.33
CA VAL A 277 10.35 31.98 21.29
C VAL A 277 9.64 31.58 22.56
N VAL A 278 9.88 30.35 22.99
CA VAL A 278 9.37 29.83 24.27
C VAL A 278 10.55 29.77 25.24
N HIS A 279 10.54 30.62 26.26
CA HIS A 279 11.53 30.63 27.33
C HIS A 279 11.10 29.68 28.44
N TRP A 280 11.91 28.67 28.74
CA TRP A 280 11.72 27.83 29.92
C TRP A 280 12.64 28.29 31.04
N LYS A 281 12.05 28.98 32.02
CA LYS A 281 12.77 29.48 33.18
C LYS A 281 13.00 28.34 34.17
N ARG A 282 14.26 27.97 34.37
CA ARG A 282 14.67 26.92 35.33
C ARG A 282 15.45 27.51 36.50
N SER A 283 15.46 26.79 37.63
CA SER A 283 16.27 27.12 38.80
C SER A 283 17.39 26.08 38.97
N PRO A 284 18.68 26.45 38.92
CA PRO A 284 19.22 27.82 38.87
C PRO A 284 19.04 28.50 37.49
N PRO A 285 19.01 29.85 37.40
CA PRO A 285 18.75 30.59 36.16
C PRO A 285 19.68 30.24 34.98
N ALA A 286 20.92 29.84 35.26
CA ALA A 286 21.89 29.38 34.27
C ALA A 286 21.51 28.08 33.54
N SER A 287 20.44 27.41 33.98
CA SER A 287 19.86 26.25 33.30
C SER A 287 18.64 26.59 32.44
N SER A 288 18.27 27.88 32.36
CA SER A 288 17.15 28.33 31.53
C SER A 288 17.51 28.19 30.06
N GLN A 289 16.57 27.61 29.32
CA GLN A 289 16.72 27.37 27.89
C GLN A 289 15.57 28.01 27.13
N SER A 290 15.76 28.23 25.83
CA SER A 290 14.75 28.86 25.00
C SER A 290 14.74 28.22 23.62
N THR A 291 13.57 27.78 23.17
CA THR A 291 13.39 27.28 21.81
C THR A 291 12.87 28.40 20.92
N VAL A 292 13.62 28.68 19.86
CA VAL A 292 13.16 29.54 18.77
C VAL A 292 12.40 28.65 17.80
N ILE A 293 11.13 28.98 17.57
CA ILE A 293 10.27 28.34 16.59
C ILE A 293 10.10 29.30 15.42
N TRP A 294 10.67 28.96 14.27
CA TRP A 294 10.49 29.70 13.02
C TRP A 294 9.44 28.99 12.16
N ALA A 295 8.29 29.63 12.00
CA ALA A 295 7.19 29.15 11.17
C ALA A 295 7.18 29.92 9.84
N VAL A 296 7.24 29.20 8.71
CA VAL A 296 7.28 29.79 7.38
C VAL A 296 6.44 28.98 6.39
N HIS A 297 5.71 29.69 5.52
CA HIS A 297 4.99 29.04 4.44
C HIS A 297 5.95 28.54 3.34
N HIS A 298 5.71 27.33 2.84
CA HIS A 298 6.61 26.64 1.91
C HIS A 298 6.75 27.37 0.57
N ALA A 299 5.81 28.25 0.21
CA ALA A 299 5.88 29.12 -0.98
C ALA A 299 6.93 30.24 -0.87
N LEU A 300 7.59 30.41 0.28
CA LEU A 300 8.69 31.35 0.48
C LEU A 300 10.02 30.61 0.63
N VAL A 301 10.02 29.45 1.29
CA VAL A 301 11.24 28.75 1.68
C VAL A 301 11.04 27.25 1.50
N ASP A 302 11.99 26.59 0.84
CA ASP A 302 12.12 25.14 0.85
C ASP A 302 13.18 24.67 1.88
N GLY A 303 13.28 23.35 2.06
CA GLY A 303 14.22 22.78 3.03
C GLY A 303 15.67 23.21 2.79
N TYR A 304 16.12 23.31 1.54
CA TYR A 304 17.48 23.73 1.21
C TYR A 304 17.70 25.23 1.50
N SER A 305 16.74 26.08 1.14
CA SER A 305 16.72 27.52 1.42
C SER A 305 16.78 27.80 2.92
N ALA A 306 16.06 27.00 3.73
CA ALA A 306 16.13 27.11 5.18
C ALA A 306 17.57 26.89 5.67
N MET A 307 18.28 25.89 5.14
CA MET A 307 19.69 25.65 5.50
C MET A 307 20.60 26.81 5.13
N LEU A 308 20.42 27.41 3.94
CA LEU A 308 21.15 28.63 3.54
C LEU A 308 20.89 29.78 4.52
N LEU A 309 19.64 30.00 4.91
CA LEU A 309 19.24 31.04 5.86
C LEU A 309 19.88 30.82 7.25
N PHE A 310 19.85 29.59 7.78
CA PHE A 310 20.54 29.26 9.04
C PHE A 310 22.04 29.56 8.95
N CYS A 311 22.68 29.26 7.82
CA CYS A 311 24.09 29.59 7.60
C CYS A 311 24.33 31.11 7.63
N LYS A 312 23.49 31.90 6.95
CA LYS A 312 23.56 33.36 6.95
C LYS A 312 23.38 33.94 8.36
N VAL A 313 22.45 33.40 9.15
CA VAL A 313 22.22 33.80 10.55
C VAL A 313 23.44 33.53 11.41
N ARG A 314 24.02 32.33 11.31
CA ARG A 314 25.23 31.94 12.06
C ARG A 314 26.44 32.80 11.73
N ARG A 315 26.60 33.19 10.47
CA ARG A 315 27.64 34.15 10.03
C ARG A 315 27.38 35.55 10.60
N ALA A 316 26.14 36.02 10.56
CA ALA A 316 25.75 37.32 11.11
C ALA A 316 26.05 37.41 12.61
N ILE A 317 25.82 36.33 13.38
CA ILE A 317 26.16 36.26 14.80
C ILE A 317 27.67 36.46 15.04
N LYS A 318 28.53 35.92 14.17
CA LYS A 318 29.99 36.12 14.23
C LYS A 318 30.46 37.48 13.69
N GLY A 319 29.56 38.31 13.16
CA GLY A 319 29.92 39.56 12.48
C GLY A 319 30.64 39.33 11.15
N LEU A 320 30.49 38.15 10.54
CA LEU A 320 31.03 37.85 9.22
C LEU A 320 30.12 38.44 8.13
N PRO A 321 30.66 38.84 6.96
CA PRO A 321 29.85 39.33 5.86
C PRO A 321 28.90 38.24 5.35
N ILE A 322 27.65 38.65 5.09
CA ILE A 322 26.62 37.83 4.46
C ILE A 322 26.68 38.13 2.97
N VAL A 323 27.01 37.13 2.15
CA VAL A 323 26.96 37.29 0.69
C VAL A 323 25.51 37.05 0.26
N PRO A 324 24.83 38.04 -0.35
CA PRO A 324 23.51 37.83 -0.89
C PRO A 324 23.61 36.94 -2.13
N GLY A 325 22.77 35.91 -2.19
CA GLY A 325 22.61 35.11 -3.41
C GLY A 325 21.79 35.88 -4.47
N PRO A 326 21.61 35.31 -5.66
CA PRO A 326 20.73 35.92 -6.66
C PRO A 326 19.28 35.99 -6.14
N SER A 327 18.50 36.95 -6.65
CA SER A 327 17.11 37.07 -6.27
C SER A 327 16.29 35.89 -6.83
N PHE A 328 15.30 35.41 -6.06
CA PHE A 328 14.38 34.37 -6.53
C PHE A 328 13.66 34.75 -7.82
N SER A 329 13.28 36.02 -7.95
CA SER A 329 12.63 36.52 -9.16
C SER A 329 13.51 36.43 -10.41
N ASP A 330 14.83 36.62 -10.29
CA ASP A 330 15.74 36.52 -11.43
C ASP A 330 16.04 35.07 -11.80
N VAL A 331 16.21 34.19 -10.82
CA VAL A 331 16.34 32.75 -11.07
C VAL A 331 15.07 32.20 -11.70
N GLU A 332 13.89 32.60 -11.23
CA GLU A 332 12.61 32.16 -11.80
C GLU A 332 12.42 32.65 -13.25
N LYS A 333 12.84 33.87 -13.59
CA LYS A 333 12.85 34.32 -15.00
C LYS A 333 13.71 33.39 -15.87
N ARG A 334 14.90 33.01 -15.39
CA ARG A 334 15.79 32.07 -16.10
C ARG A 334 15.15 30.68 -16.24
N ILE A 335 14.49 30.17 -15.19
CA ILE A 335 13.74 28.90 -15.23
C ILE A 335 12.61 28.95 -16.26
N ARG A 336 11.87 30.06 -16.35
CA ARG A 336 10.80 30.21 -17.37
C ARG A 336 11.33 30.24 -18.79
N VAL A 337 12.42 30.97 -19.03
CA VAL A 337 13.08 30.97 -20.35
C VAL A 337 13.54 29.56 -20.70
N TRP A 338 14.22 28.89 -19.78
CA TRP A 338 14.64 27.49 -19.94
C TRP A 338 13.47 26.57 -20.29
N ARG A 339 12.35 26.67 -19.56
CA ARG A 339 11.11 25.91 -19.84
C ARG A 339 10.55 26.18 -21.23
N GLN A 340 10.53 27.44 -21.66
CA GLN A 340 10.02 27.81 -22.98
C GLN A 340 10.90 27.24 -24.10
N GLU A 341 12.23 27.31 -23.94
CA GLU A 341 13.20 26.77 -24.89
C GLU A 341 13.14 25.24 -24.99
N HIS A 342 12.87 24.56 -23.86
CA HIS A 342 12.89 23.09 -23.79
C HIS A 342 11.48 22.46 -23.79
N LYS A 343 10.41 23.25 -23.96
CA LYS A 343 9.02 22.78 -23.79
C LYS A 343 8.72 21.48 -24.51
N SER A 344 9.10 21.35 -25.78
CA SER A 344 8.85 20.15 -26.58
C SER A 344 9.45 18.89 -25.96
N GLN A 345 10.63 18.98 -25.33
CA GLN A 345 11.27 17.85 -24.66
C GLN A 345 10.50 17.43 -23.41
N GLY A 346 9.98 18.39 -22.65
CA GLY A 346 9.16 18.13 -21.47
C GLY A 346 7.81 17.50 -21.85
N ASP A 347 7.16 18.05 -22.87
CA ASP A 347 5.87 17.54 -23.38
C ASP A 347 6.03 16.11 -23.91
N GLU A 348 7.09 15.82 -24.68
CA GLU A 348 7.40 14.47 -25.19
C GLU A 348 7.67 13.48 -24.05
N TYR A 349 8.43 13.89 -23.03
CA TYR A 349 8.71 13.06 -21.86
C TYR A 349 7.40 12.66 -21.14
N TRP A 350 6.55 13.62 -20.80
CA TRP A 350 5.30 13.32 -20.09
C TRP A 350 4.31 12.54 -20.95
N ALA A 351 4.23 12.84 -22.26
CA ALA A 351 3.42 12.06 -23.20
C ALA A 351 3.87 10.59 -23.27
N GLY A 352 5.19 10.32 -23.24
CA GLY A 352 5.75 8.97 -23.18
C GLY A 352 5.41 8.21 -21.89
N HIS A 353 5.12 8.92 -20.81
CA HIS A 353 4.81 8.35 -19.49
C HIS A 353 3.31 8.33 -19.15
N ALA A 354 2.47 9.02 -19.92
CA ALA A 354 1.04 9.20 -19.63
C ALA A 354 0.30 7.86 -19.41
N ALA A 355 0.49 6.88 -20.31
CA ALA A 355 -0.16 5.58 -20.19
C ALA A 355 0.25 4.80 -18.93
N GLN A 356 1.50 4.95 -18.46
CA GLN A 356 1.95 4.32 -17.23
C GLN A 356 1.33 5.00 -16.01
N LEU A 357 1.27 6.34 -16.03
CA LEU A 357 0.66 7.15 -14.97
C LEU A 357 -0.84 6.86 -14.85
N ASP A 358 -1.55 6.71 -15.96
CA ASP A 358 -2.99 6.40 -15.97
C ASP A 358 -3.31 5.01 -15.39
N GLN A 359 -2.39 4.06 -15.55
CA GLN A 359 -2.56 2.69 -15.04
C GLN A 359 -2.10 2.54 -13.59
N ALA A 360 -1.19 3.40 -13.12
CA ALA A 360 -0.57 3.29 -11.82
C ALA A 360 -1.52 3.68 -10.69
N GLN A 361 -1.41 2.97 -9.56
CA GLN A 361 -2.22 3.23 -8.37
C GLN A 361 -1.36 3.91 -7.29
N GLY A 362 -1.85 5.03 -6.75
CA GLY A 362 -1.18 5.79 -5.69
C GLY A 362 -1.98 5.90 -4.40
N GLU A 363 -3.19 5.34 -4.37
CA GLU A 363 -4.07 5.33 -3.20
C GLU A 363 -3.78 4.11 -2.32
N LEU A 364 -3.70 4.35 -1.00
CA LEU A 364 -3.56 3.28 -0.01
C LEU A 364 -4.97 2.78 0.36
N LEU A 365 -5.26 1.51 0.09
CA LEU A 365 -6.52 0.84 0.46
C LEU A 365 -6.53 0.52 1.96
N LEU A 366 -6.68 1.58 2.77
CA LEU A 366 -6.79 1.51 4.22
C LEU A 366 -8.22 1.84 4.67
N PRO A 367 -8.68 1.27 5.80
CA PRO A 367 -9.95 1.68 6.39
C PRO A 367 -9.93 3.17 6.73
N ALA A 368 -11.06 3.84 6.52
CA ALA A 368 -11.22 5.21 6.99
C ALA A 368 -11.04 5.26 8.52
N PRO A 369 -10.34 6.28 9.05
CA PRO A 369 -10.17 6.43 10.49
C PRO A 369 -11.54 6.64 11.15
N THR A 370 -11.70 6.13 12.36
CA THR A 370 -12.90 6.40 13.15
C THR A 370 -12.86 7.87 13.57
N PRO A 371 -13.88 8.69 13.29
CA PRO A 371 -13.82 10.12 13.61
C PRO A 371 -13.83 10.32 15.14
N GLU A 372 -12.66 10.59 15.72
CA GLU A 372 -12.51 11.01 17.11
C GLU A 372 -12.62 12.54 17.21
N GLY A 373 -13.86 13.05 17.32
CA GLY A 373 -14.09 14.44 17.69
C GLY A 373 -13.96 15.47 16.56
N THR A 374 -14.34 16.71 16.89
CA THR A 374 -14.76 17.82 16.00
C THR A 374 -13.97 17.99 14.72
N SER A 375 -14.70 18.09 13.58
CA SER A 375 -14.21 18.63 12.31
C SER A 375 -13.51 19.97 12.55
N SER A 376 -12.18 19.94 12.61
CA SER A 376 -11.35 21.13 12.63
C SER A 376 -11.32 21.70 11.21
N ALA A 377 -11.41 23.03 11.07
CA ALA A 377 -11.30 23.69 9.76
C ALA A 377 -9.88 23.59 9.17
N ILE A 378 -8.92 23.03 9.92
CA ILE A 378 -7.49 22.93 9.59
C ILE A 378 -7.14 21.45 9.44
N THR A 379 -6.29 21.15 8.46
CA THR A 379 -5.72 19.80 8.29
C THR A 379 -4.80 19.47 9.47
N GLU A 380 -5.20 18.48 10.26
CA GLU A 380 -4.40 17.95 11.36
C GLU A 380 -3.44 16.87 10.87
N SER A 381 -2.21 16.91 11.37
CA SER A 381 -1.16 15.96 11.03
C SER A 381 -0.45 15.40 12.26
N GLU A 382 -0.15 14.11 12.18
CA GLU A 382 0.64 13.38 13.15
C GLU A 382 1.88 12.77 12.50
N GLU A 383 2.84 12.38 13.33
CA GLU A 383 4.12 11.82 12.88
C GLU A 383 4.36 10.45 13.53
N VAL A 384 4.79 9.48 12.72
CA VAL A 384 5.33 8.19 13.18
C VAL A 384 6.80 8.13 12.79
N TYR A 385 7.65 8.02 13.81
CA TYR A 385 9.07 7.77 13.61
C TYR A 385 9.34 6.27 13.48
N VAL A 386 10.00 5.90 12.39
CA VAL A 386 10.39 4.54 12.06
C VAL A 386 11.91 4.47 12.11
N ALA A 387 12.44 3.85 13.17
CA ALA A 387 13.87 3.66 13.34
C ALA A 387 14.48 2.85 12.18
N PRO A 388 15.78 2.98 11.87
CA PRO A 388 16.41 2.15 10.86
C PRO A 388 16.38 0.67 11.28
N SER A 389 15.85 -0.21 10.42
CA SER A 389 15.86 -1.68 10.63
C SER A 389 17.11 -2.35 10.07
N VAL A 390 17.85 -1.61 9.25
CA VAL A 390 19.09 -1.99 8.58
C VAL A 390 20.02 -0.80 8.67
N SER A 391 21.31 -1.04 8.91
CA SER A 391 22.28 0.06 8.93
C SER A 391 22.45 0.68 7.54
N ASN A 392 22.60 2.00 7.47
CA ASN A 392 22.92 2.70 6.21
C ASN A 392 24.17 2.13 5.54
N THR A 393 25.14 1.62 6.31
CA THR A 393 26.35 0.99 5.78
C THR A 393 26.06 -0.29 5.02
N GLN A 394 25.14 -1.13 5.50
CA GLN A 394 24.72 -2.34 4.80
C GLN A 394 23.97 -2.02 3.51
N LEU A 395 22.99 -1.11 3.56
CA LEU A 395 22.26 -0.66 2.37
C LEU A 395 23.20 -0.01 1.35
N HIS A 396 24.12 0.84 1.83
CA HIS A 396 25.13 1.49 1.00
C HIS A 396 26.06 0.47 0.34
N CYS A 397 26.47 -0.61 1.04
CA CYS A 397 27.29 -1.67 0.45
C CYS A 397 26.57 -2.37 -0.71
N VAL A 398 25.28 -2.66 -0.56
CA VAL A 398 24.46 -3.25 -1.64
C VAL A 398 24.31 -2.25 -2.78
N ALA A 399 23.94 -1.01 -2.49
CA ALA A 399 23.75 0.05 -3.47
C ALA A 399 25.04 0.29 -4.29
N LYS A 400 26.19 0.43 -3.61
CA LYS A 400 27.53 0.58 -4.22
C LYS A 400 27.88 -0.60 -5.12
N ARG A 401 27.61 -1.84 -4.69
CA ARG A 401 27.86 -3.04 -5.51
C ARG A 401 27.03 -3.05 -6.79
N LEU A 402 25.79 -2.60 -6.70
CA LEU A 402 24.85 -2.58 -7.83
C LEU A 402 25.03 -1.36 -8.74
N GLY A 403 25.77 -0.34 -8.30
CA GLY A 403 25.93 0.93 -9.02
C GLY A 403 24.70 1.82 -8.95
N VAL A 404 23.95 1.77 -7.85
CA VAL A 404 22.75 2.59 -7.61
C VAL A 404 22.91 3.44 -6.34
N THR A 405 22.12 4.49 -6.18
CA THR A 405 22.19 5.35 -4.98
C THR A 405 21.45 4.71 -3.80
N LEU A 406 21.80 5.13 -2.58
CA LEU A 406 21.10 4.70 -1.37
C LEU A 406 19.60 5.05 -1.41
N SER A 407 19.24 6.21 -1.98
CA SER A 407 17.85 6.64 -2.16
C SER A 407 17.00 5.64 -2.95
N THR A 408 17.60 4.96 -3.94
CA THR A 408 16.94 3.90 -4.72
C THR A 408 16.41 2.78 -3.83
N CYS A 409 17.12 2.40 -2.77
CA CYS A 409 16.66 1.38 -1.84
C CYS A 409 15.41 1.82 -1.06
N TYR A 410 15.33 3.08 -0.66
CA TYR A 410 14.16 3.63 0.04
C TYR A 410 12.94 3.75 -0.88
N TYR A 411 13.13 4.25 -2.10
CA TYR A 411 12.08 4.29 -3.11
C TYR A 411 11.58 2.88 -3.45
N ALA A 412 12.48 1.90 -3.61
CA ALA A 412 12.12 0.50 -3.84
C ALA A 412 11.33 -0.08 -2.66
N ALA A 413 11.78 0.16 -1.43
CA ALA A 413 11.09 -0.32 -0.23
C ALA A 413 9.66 0.21 -0.14
N TRP A 414 9.45 1.50 -0.41
CA TRP A 414 8.11 2.08 -0.42
C TRP A 414 7.24 1.55 -1.57
N SER A 415 7.80 1.38 -2.77
CA SER A 415 7.06 0.83 -3.91
C SER A 415 6.54 -0.60 -3.64
N LEU A 416 7.30 -1.43 -2.91
CA LEU A 416 6.87 -2.76 -2.48
C LEU A 416 5.69 -2.69 -1.49
N VAL A 417 5.77 -1.79 -0.51
CA VAL A 417 4.69 -1.59 0.46
C VAL A 417 3.44 -1.04 -0.21
N LEU A 418 3.60 -0.02 -1.05
CA LEU A 418 2.49 0.59 -1.78
C LEU A 418 1.84 -0.42 -2.74
N SER A 419 2.61 -1.27 -3.41
CA SER A 419 2.06 -2.31 -4.30
C SER A 419 1.13 -3.28 -3.56
N LEU A 420 1.47 -3.65 -2.33
CA LEU A 420 0.63 -4.49 -1.48
C LEU A 420 -0.65 -3.76 -1.04
N TYR A 421 -0.55 -2.49 -0.68
CA TYR A 421 -1.67 -1.69 -0.16
C TYR A 421 -2.53 -1.03 -1.23
N ALA A 422 -2.06 -0.96 -2.47
CA ALA A 422 -2.83 -0.50 -3.62
C ALA A 422 -3.37 -1.66 -4.47
N ASP A 423 -3.09 -2.92 -4.06
CA ASP A 423 -3.38 -4.15 -4.82
C ASP A 423 -3.01 -4.05 -6.31
N SER A 424 -1.83 -3.47 -6.59
CA SER A 424 -1.41 -3.17 -7.96
C SER A 424 0.08 -3.41 -8.15
N ALA A 425 0.43 -3.99 -9.30
CA ALA A 425 1.81 -4.10 -9.74
C ALA A 425 2.38 -2.78 -10.27
N SER A 426 1.52 -1.83 -10.70
CA SER A 426 1.94 -0.51 -11.15
C SER A 426 1.55 0.53 -10.11
N VAL A 427 2.53 1.22 -9.54
CA VAL A 427 2.33 2.17 -8.44
C VAL A 427 2.91 3.54 -8.76
N VAL A 428 2.29 4.58 -8.22
CA VAL A 428 2.73 5.97 -8.35
C VAL A 428 2.74 6.68 -7.01
N PHE A 429 3.81 7.40 -6.72
CA PHE A 429 3.92 8.28 -5.56
C PHE A 429 4.85 9.46 -5.87
N GLY A 430 4.78 10.52 -5.09
CA GLY A 430 5.59 11.71 -5.33
C GLY A 430 7.07 11.50 -4.98
N ALA A 431 7.97 11.77 -5.91
CA ALA A 431 9.39 11.98 -5.62
C ALA A 431 9.65 13.46 -5.40
N VAL A 432 10.11 13.83 -4.20
CA VAL A 432 10.45 15.22 -3.86
C VAL A 432 11.90 15.51 -4.31
N LEU A 433 12.04 16.40 -5.27
CA LEU A 433 13.29 16.81 -5.91
C LEU A 433 13.63 18.24 -5.51
N ALA A 434 14.91 18.54 -5.27
CA ALA A 434 15.33 19.82 -4.70
C ALA A 434 15.25 21.03 -5.67
N GLY A 435 15.23 20.80 -6.99
CA GLY A 435 15.28 21.86 -8.00
C GLY A 435 16.64 22.54 -8.15
N ARG A 436 17.66 22.10 -7.40
CA ARG A 436 18.98 22.76 -7.28
C ARG A 436 20.02 22.33 -8.31
N ASN A 437 19.67 21.38 -9.15
CA ASN A 437 20.57 20.74 -10.10
C ASN A 437 20.36 21.21 -11.54
N LEU A 438 19.48 22.22 -11.75
CA LEU A 438 19.24 22.80 -13.07
C LEU A 438 20.53 23.44 -13.60
N PRO A 439 20.79 23.38 -14.92
CA PRO A 439 21.99 23.93 -15.53
C PRO A 439 21.93 25.47 -15.66
N LEU A 440 21.40 26.16 -14.64
CA LEU A 440 21.26 27.61 -14.60
C LEU A 440 22.15 28.17 -13.49
N GLU A 441 22.76 29.32 -13.74
CA GLU A 441 23.63 29.98 -12.77
C GLU A 441 22.83 30.50 -11.56
N GLY A 442 23.34 30.23 -10.36
CA GLY A 442 22.82 30.77 -9.09
C GLY A 442 21.66 30.00 -8.45
N VAL A 443 21.25 28.87 -9.03
CA VAL A 443 20.13 28.03 -8.54
C VAL A 443 20.44 27.36 -7.19
N ASP A 444 21.70 27.07 -6.93
CA ASP A 444 22.21 26.47 -5.69
C ASP A 444 22.38 27.49 -4.55
N GLU A 445 22.39 28.79 -4.82
CA GLU A 445 22.57 29.85 -3.83
C GLU A 445 21.29 30.65 -3.53
N VAL A 446 20.26 30.53 -4.36
CA VAL A 446 19.01 31.29 -4.22
C VAL A 446 18.19 30.84 -3.02
N VAL A 447 17.66 31.79 -2.27
CA VAL A 447 16.64 31.52 -1.24
C VAL A 447 15.26 31.59 -1.88
N GLY A 448 14.57 30.44 -1.96
CA GLY A 448 13.22 30.35 -2.49
C GLY A 448 12.75 28.92 -2.80
N PRO A 449 11.47 28.72 -3.12
CA PRO A 449 10.88 27.39 -3.26
C PRO A 449 11.19 26.77 -4.63
N LEU A 450 12.34 26.11 -4.76
CA LEU A 450 12.69 25.37 -5.98
C LEU A 450 12.33 23.89 -5.92
N VAL A 451 11.94 23.39 -4.75
CA VAL A 451 11.49 22.01 -4.59
C VAL A 451 10.36 21.68 -5.56
N ASN A 452 10.40 20.50 -6.19
CA ASN A 452 9.33 20.00 -7.04
C ASN A 452 8.95 18.58 -6.60
N THR A 453 7.66 18.26 -6.62
CA THR A 453 7.18 16.91 -6.28
C THR A 453 6.55 16.30 -7.52
N LEU A 454 7.29 15.40 -8.17
CA LEU A 454 6.90 14.79 -9.44
C LEU A 454 6.42 13.34 -9.24
N PRO A 455 5.46 12.87 -10.05
CA PRO A 455 5.00 11.49 -9.95
C PRO A 455 6.11 10.52 -10.40
N LEU A 456 6.51 9.63 -9.50
CA LEU A 456 7.39 8.50 -9.80
C LEU A 456 6.53 7.25 -9.99
N CYS A 457 6.37 6.83 -11.23
CA CYS A 457 5.64 5.63 -11.60
C CYS A 457 6.58 4.43 -11.72
N LEU A 458 6.21 3.29 -11.13
CA LEU A 458 7.00 2.06 -11.12
C LEU A 458 6.11 0.85 -11.37
N THR A 459 6.58 -0.07 -12.22
CA THR A 459 5.91 -1.36 -12.45
C THR A 459 6.76 -2.49 -11.89
N LEU A 460 6.20 -3.24 -10.96
CA LEU A 460 6.82 -4.37 -10.29
C LEU A 460 6.50 -5.66 -11.04
N SER A 461 7.47 -6.17 -11.81
CA SER A 461 7.36 -7.52 -12.38
C SER A 461 7.71 -8.56 -11.31
N ARG A 462 6.79 -9.50 -11.04
CA ARG A 462 6.95 -10.50 -9.97
C ARG A 462 8.20 -11.37 -10.14
N GLN A 463 8.53 -11.71 -11.39
CA GLN A 463 9.65 -12.60 -11.72
C GLN A 463 11.00 -11.88 -11.82
N GLN A 464 11.01 -10.55 -11.91
CA GLN A 464 12.27 -9.80 -12.00
C GLN A 464 13.05 -9.90 -10.69
N SER A 465 14.39 -9.89 -10.78
CA SER A 465 15.23 -9.86 -9.59
C SER A 465 15.16 -8.50 -8.89
N ALA A 466 15.35 -8.45 -7.58
CA ALA A 466 15.44 -7.20 -6.83
C ALA A 466 16.60 -6.31 -7.33
N GLN A 467 17.69 -6.90 -7.82
CA GLN A 467 18.79 -6.20 -8.46
C GLN A 467 18.33 -5.43 -9.71
N ASP A 468 17.65 -6.10 -10.62
CA ASP A 468 17.23 -5.49 -11.89
C ASP A 468 16.16 -4.43 -11.63
N PHE A 469 15.29 -4.67 -10.66
CA PHE A 469 14.34 -3.67 -10.18
C PHE A 469 15.04 -2.41 -9.65
N LEU A 470 16.03 -2.55 -8.76
CA LEU A 470 16.79 -1.43 -8.22
C LEU A 470 17.52 -0.65 -9.33
N LYS A 471 18.13 -1.34 -10.30
CA LYS A 471 18.80 -0.69 -11.44
C LYS A 471 17.82 0.08 -12.33
N ASN A 472 16.67 -0.51 -12.66
CA ASN A 472 15.63 0.16 -13.46
C ASN A 472 15.08 1.39 -12.74
N LEU A 473 14.79 1.26 -11.44
CA LEU A 473 14.35 2.37 -10.60
C LEU A 473 15.39 3.49 -10.55
N PHE A 474 16.67 3.14 -10.42
CA PHE A 474 17.75 4.14 -10.45
C PHE A 474 17.78 4.90 -11.78
N SER A 475 17.69 4.19 -12.92
CA SER A 475 17.60 4.83 -14.24
C SER A 475 16.40 5.79 -14.33
N ARG A 476 15.21 5.36 -13.89
CA ARG A 476 14.00 6.21 -13.85
C ARG A 476 14.18 7.44 -12.97
N MET A 477 14.83 7.31 -11.81
CA MET A 477 15.10 8.44 -10.92
C MET A 477 16.08 9.45 -11.53
N VAL A 478 17.10 8.97 -12.26
CA VAL A 478 18.05 9.83 -12.96
C VAL A 478 17.33 10.60 -14.08
N GLU A 479 16.52 9.90 -14.88
CA GLU A 479 15.73 10.50 -15.96
C GLU A 479 14.73 11.54 -15.41
N LEU A 480 13.95 11.18 -14.38
CA LEU A 480 12.99 12.10 -13.74
C LEU A 480 13.68 13.37 -13.20
N ALA A 481 14.92 13.23 -12.71
CA ALA A 481 15.70 14.38 -12.24
C ALA A 481 16.15 15.32 -13.38
N GLU A 482 16.31 14.86 -14.62
CA GLU A 482 16.59 15.73 -15.77
C GLU A 482 15.39 16.59 -16.15
N TYR A 483 14.18 16.04 -15.94
CA TYR A 483 12.91 16.70 -16.24
C TYR A 483 12.29 17.41 -15.02
N GLN A 484 13.03 17.63 -13.94
CA GLN A 484 12.47 18.25 -12.73
C GLN A 484 12.03 19.72 -12.90
N TRP A 485 12.42 20.36 -14.01
CA TRP A 485 11.96 21.68 -14.39
C TRP A 485 10.57 21.69 -15.05
N THR A 486 9.99 20.54 -15.41
CA THR A 486 8.65 20.42 -16.04
C THR A 486 7.63 19.77 -15.10
N THR A 487 6.35 19.77 -15.50
CA THR A 487 5.22 19.09 -14.83
C THR A 487 4.29 18.46 -15.88
N PRO A 488 3.53 17.40 -15.55
CA PRO A 488 2.49 16.87 -16.45
C PRO A 488 1.43 17.94 -16.78
N ASP A 489 0.87 17.90 -18.00
CA ASP A 489 -0.03 18.92 -18.61
C ASP A 489 -1.36 19.21 -17.86
N ASN A 490 -1.61 18.61 -16.70
CA ASN A 490 -2.91 18.59 -16.02
C ASN A 490 -3.09 19.70 -14.97
N GLY A 491 -2.39 20.83 -15.05
CA GLY A 491 -2.62 21.96 -14.13
C GLY A 491 -2.34 21.65 -12.64
N TYR A 492 -1.26 20.91 -12.35
CA TYR A 492 -0.75 20.58 -11.00
C TYR A 492 -1.55 19.60 -10.15
N THR A 493 -2.54 18.88 -10.69
CA THR A 493 -3.20 17.82 -9.92
C THR A 493 -2.24 16.65 -9.67
N ARG A 494 -1.87 16.44 -8.39
CA ARG A 494 -1.10 15.29 -7.93
C ARG A 494 -2.05 14.12 -7.69
N ASN A 495 -1.96 13.09 -8.53
CA ASN A 495 -2.79 11.88 -8.44
C ASN A 495 -2.09 10.78 -7.62
N PHE A 496 -1.62 11.12 -6.42
CA PHE A 496 -1.02 10.16 -5.49
C PHE A 496 -1.25 10.61 -4.05
N SER A 497 -1.44 9.65 -3.14
CA SER A 497 -1.70 9.93 -1.73
C SER A 497 -0.44 9.97 -0.88
N SER A 498 0.71 9.57 -1.44
CA SER A 498 1.99 9.56 -0.74
C SER A 498 3.12 10.23 -1.53
N ALA A 499 4.06 10.84 -0.82
CA ALA A 499 5.29 11.40 -1.39
C ALA A 499 6.48 11.13 -0.48
N MET A 500 7.67 11.02 -1.07
CA MET A 500 8.90 10.70 -0.36
C MET A 500 9.99 11.73 -0.64
N ALA A 501 10.58 12.24 0.44
CA ALA A 501 11.69 13.18 0.43
C ALA A 501 12.90 12.57 1.14
N MET A 502 14.10 12.82 0.59
CA MET A 502 15.36 12.48 1.22
C MET A 502 15.91 13.72 1.91
N GLN A 503 16.26 13.63 3.20
CA GLN A 503 16.99 14.68 3.87
C GLN A 503 18.44 14.67 3.36
N VAL A 504 18.83 15.78 2.76
CA VAL A 504 20.18 16.00 2.25
C VAL A 504 21.01 16.71 3.31
N PRO A 505 22.28 16.32 3.55
CA PRO A 505 23.21 17.14 4.32
C PRO A 505 23.38 18.47 3.59
N GLY A 506 22.92 19.57 4.19
CA GLY A 506 23.16 20.90 3.62
C GLY A 506 24.55 21.43 3.95
N PRO A 507 24.82 22.70 3.58
CA PRO A 507 26.16 23.27 3.70
C PRO A 507 26.67 23.24 5.15
N GLU A 508 27.91 22.79 5.34
CA GLU A 508 28.56 22.85 6.65
C GLU A 508 28.71 24.31 7.08
N CYS A 509 27.98 24.71 8.12
CA CYS A 509 28.18 26.01 8.77
C CYS A 509 28.52 25.80 10.24
N LYS A 510 29.82 25.79 10.52
CA LYS A 510 30.45 25.71 11.85
C LYS A 510 30.58 27.08 12.53
N ASP A 511 30.05 28.12 11.89
CA ASP A 511 30.06 29.48 12.43
C ASP A 511 28.90 29.72 13.41
N GLY A 512 28.99 30.81 14.18
CA GLY A 512 27.95 31.23 15.11
C GLY A 512 27.83 30.37 16.39
N VAL A 513 26.62 30.36 16.94
CA VAL A 513 26.23 29.59 18.12
C VAL A 513 25.49 28.35 17.66
N SER A 514 25.84 27.19 18.22
CA SER A 514 25.15 25.93 17.95
C SER A 514 23.96 25.74 18.90
N PRO A 515 22.85 25.16 18.41
CA PRO A 515 21.76 24.69 19.27
C PRO A 515 22.26 23.72 20.34
N ILE A 516 21.65 23.74 21.53
CA ILE A 516 21.98 22.82 22.63
C ILE A 516 21.34 21.43 22.44
N GLU A 517 20.31 21.35 21.61
CA GLU A 517 19.61 20.12 21.22
C GLU A 517 19.63 19.98 19.70
N PRO A 518 19.56 18.76 19.15
CA PRO A 518 19.44 18.55 17.70
C PRO A 518 18.23 19.33 17.15
N PRO A 519 18.41 20.14 16.08
CA PRO A 519 17.30 20.85 15.46
C PRO A 519 16.20 19.89 15.01
N TYR A 520 14.97 20.34 15.13
CA TYR A 520 13.79 19.59 14.70
C TYR A 520 12.99 20.43 13.71
N THR A 521 12.44 19.77 12.68
CA THR A 521 11.55 20.40 11.70
C THR A 521 10.26 19.61 11.69
N ARG A 522 9.13 20.31 11.82
CA ARG A 522 7.78 19.77 11.59
C ARG A 522 7.21 20.39 10.33
N GLN A 523 6.70 19.57 9.44
CA GLN A 523 6.15 20.00 8.17
C GLN A 523 4.81 19.31 7.94
N THR A 524 3.78 20.10 7.66
CA THR A 524 2.51 19.56 7.15
C THR A 524 2.43 19.90 5.67
N THR A 525 2.30 18.90 4.81
CA THR A 525 2.15 19.06 3.36
C THR A 525 0.70 18.85 2.94
N ASP A 526 0.38 19.24 1.71
CA ASP A 526 -0.90 18.94 1.06
C ASP A 526 -1.03 17.46 0.65
N VAL A 527 0.09 16.72 0.58
CA VAL A 527 0.09 15.28 0.31
C VAL A 527 -0.31 14.52 1.59
N PRO A 528 -1.33 13.63 1.54
CA PRO A 528 -1.87 12.97 2.72
C PRO A 528 -0.87 12.18 3.56
N LEU A 529 0.13 11.56 2.91
CA LEU A 529 1.23 10.86 3.57
C LEU A 529 2.58 11.32 3.01
N SER A 530 3.39 11.97 3.84
CA SER A 530 4.77 12.34 3.50
C SER A 530 5.78 11.46 4.24
N ILE A 531 6.72 10.87 3.51
CA ILE A 531 7.77 10.00 4.04
C ILE A 531 9.10 10.72 3.91
N ASN A 532 9.65 11.15 5.04
CA ASN A 532 10.93 11.86 5.09
C ASN A 532 12.02 10.91 5.58
N ILE A 533 12.97 10.57 4.73
CA ILE A 533 14.14 9.76 5.11
C ILE A 533 15.21 10.68 5.69
N LEU A 534 15.61 10.42 6.93
CA LEU A 534 16.61 11.19 7.66
C LEU A 534 18.03 10.69 7.33
N THR A 535 19.04 11.48 7.67
CA THR A 535 20.45 11.20 7.37
C THR A 535 20.99 9.95 8.08
N ASP A 536 20.40 9.56 9.21
CA ASP A 536 20.71 8.33 9.96
C ASP A 536 20.01 7.08 9.38
N GLY A 537 19.18 7.24 8.35
CA GLY A 537 18.41 6.17 7.71
C GLY A 537 17.06 5.88 8.38
N ALA A 538 16.69 6.62 9.43
CA ALA A 538 15.35 6.58 9.96
C ALA A 538 14.35 7.21 8.97
N ALA A 539 13.09 6.79 9.04
CA ALA A 539 12.02 7.36 8.25
C ALA A 539 10.98 8.01 9.15
N ARG A 540 10.51 9.19 8.76
CA ARG A 540 9.43 9.90 9.44
C ARG A 540 8.22 9.97 8.53
N PHE A 541 7.16 9.31 8.95
CA PHE A 541 5.87 9.27 8.26
C PHE A 541 4.99 10.36 8.86
N VAL A 542 4.72 11.41 8.10
CA VAL A 542 3.81 12.49 8.48
C VAL A 542 2.51 12.31 7.71
N TYR A 543 1.39 12.20 8.41
CA TYR A 543 0.11 11.84 7.79
C TYR A 543 -1.05 12.71 8.28
N HIS A 544 -2.06 12.87 7.43
CA HIS A 544 -3.31 13.53 7.80
C HIS A 544 -4.17 12.57 8.63
N THR A 545 -4.54 12.98 9.85
CA THR A 545 -5.31 12.14 10.79
C THR A 545 -6.75 11.88 10.30
N SER A 546 -7.25 12.72 9.40
CA SER A 546 -8.55 12.54 8.74
C SER A 546 -8.57 11.42 7.69
N GLN A 547 -7.40 10.98 7.21
CA GLN A 547 -7.30 9.92 6.18
C GLN A 547 -6.71 8.62 6.72
N TYR A 548 -5.81 8.69 7.70
CA TYR A 548 -5.10 7.52 8.19
C TYR A 548 -5.07 7.45 9.71
N SER A 549 -5.23 6.23 10.23
CA SER A 549 -5.04 5.96 11.65
C SER A 549 -3.56 5.81 12.00
N ARG A 550 -3.18 6.18 13.22
CA ARG A 550 -1.82 5.95 13.73
C ARG A 550 -1.41 4.48 13.67
N ALA A 551 -2.34 3.57 13.96
CA ALA A 551 -2.08 2.14 13.96
C ALA A 551 -1.69 1.63 12.56
N ASP A 552 -2.36 2.12 11.51
CA ASP A 552 -2.06 1.74 10.13
C ASP A 552 -0.72 2.30 9.68
N ILE A 553 -0.41 3.57 9.98
CA ILE A 553 0.90 4.15 9.63
C ILE A 553 2.05 3.44 10.36
N VAL A 554 1.87 3.06 11.63
CA VAL A 554 2.85 2.23 12.35
C VAL A 554 3.05 0.87 11.66
N ARG A 555 1.98 0.27 11.15
CA ARG A 555 2.06 -0.99 10.39
C ARG A 555 2.79 -0.81 9.06
N LEU A 556 2.48 0.25 8.30
CA LEU A 556 3.20 0.60 7.07
C LEU A 556 4.70 0.81 7.33
N GLY A 557 5.05 1.49 8.43
CA GLY A 557 6.44 1.68 8.84
C GLY A 557 7.18 0.36 9.08
N LYS A 558 6.53 -0.63 9.70
CA LYS A 558 7.10 -1.98 9.88
C LYS A 558 7.30 -2.71 8.56
N TYR A 559 6.35 -2.61 7.63
CA TYR A 559 6.50 -3.20 6.30
C TYR A 559 7.59 -2.50 5.49
N PHE A 560 7.74 -1.18 5.61
CA PHE A 560 8.83 -0.43 5.00
C PHE A 560 10.20 -0.90 5.52
N GLN A 561 10.34 -1.03 6.84
CA GLN A 561 11.53 -1.62 7.47
C GLN A 561 11.83 -3.03 6.98
N ARG A 562 10.79 -3.85 6.81
CA ARG A 562 10.92 -5.22 6.33
C ARG A 562 11.33 -5.27 4.86
N ALA A 563 10.76 -4.41 4.03
CA ALA A 563 11.12 -4.27 2.63
C ALA A 563 12.61 -3.93 2.47
N LEU A 564 13.15 -3.00 3.27
CA LEU A 564 14.59 -2.69 3.29
C LEU A 564 15.46 -3.91 3.62
N GLN A 565 15.04 -4.75 4.58
CA GLN A 565 15.76 -5.99 4.93
C GLN A 565 15.76 -7.00 3.79
N LEU A 566 14.64 -7.11 3.05
CA LEU A 566 14.52 -8.05 1.93
C LEU A 566 15.37 -7.62 0.74
N LEU A 567 15.46 -6.31 0.49
CA LEU A 567 16.32 -5.74 -0.56
C LEU A 567 17.82 -5.96 -0.34
N LEU A 568 18.25 -6.37 0.87
CA LEU A 568 19.64 -6.82 1.11
C LEU A 568 20.00 -8.12 0.37
N ARG A 569 19.02 -8.83 -0.19
CA ARG A 569 19.20 -10.05 -0.98
C ARG A 569 18.86 -9.79 -2.46
N PRO A 570 19.68 -9.03 -3.20
CA PRO A 570 19.31 -8.48 -4.50
C PRO A 570 19.07 -9.53 -5.59
N HIS A 571 19.51 -10.78 -5.40
CA HIS A 571 19.30 -11.86 -6.37
C HIS A 571 17.93 -12.54 -6.26
N ARG A 572 17.15 -12.26 -5.20
CA ARG A 572 15.81 -12.85 -5.05
C ARG A 572 14.79 -12.16 -5.98
N PRO A 573 13.76 -12.88 -6.45
CA PRO A 573 12.69 -12.28 -7.22
C PRO A 573 11.83 -11.34 -6.36
N ILE A 574 11.19 -10.36 -7.01
CA ILE A 574 10.26 -9.43 -6.34
C ILE A 574 9.09 -10.17 -5.69
N GLU A 575 8.61 -11.27 -6.29
CA GLU A 575 7.57 -12.12 -5.69
C GLU A 575 7.94 -12.63 -4.29
N GLU A 576 9.17 -13.09 -4.09
CA GLU A 576 9.65 -13.53 -2.77
C GLU A 576 9.75 -12.35 -1.79
N CYS A 577 10.11 -11.16 -2.29
CA CYS A 577 10.11 -9.95 -1.47
C CYS A 577 8.68 -9.60 -1.01
N LEU A 578 7.70 -9.61 -1.91
CA LEU A 578 6.29 -9.33 -1.58
C LEU A 578 5.73 -10.35 -0.59
N GLN A 579 5.98 -11.65 -0.78
CA GLN A 579 5.59 -12.69 0.18
C GLN A 579 6.27 -12.49 1.54
N GLY A 580 7.55 -12.07 1.55
CA GLY A 580 8.34 -11.84 2.74
C GLY A 580 8.00 -10.56 3.52
N LEU A 581 7.16 -9.68 2.97
CA LEU A 581 6.66 -8.48 3.68
C LEU A 581 5.81 -8.87 4.88
N LEU A 582 4.96 -9.90 4.74
CA LEU A 582 4.16 -10.43 5.84
C LEU A 582 5.09 -11.11 6.86
N GLY A 583 5.14 -10.55 8.08
CA GLY A 583 5.92 -11.11 9.17
C GLY A 583 5.21 -12.29 9.84
N CYS A 584 5.92 -12.97 10.74
CA CYS A 584 5.33 -14.08 11.52
C CYS A 584 4.10 -13.65 12.33
N VAL A 585 4.07 -12.40 12.83
CA VAL A 585 2.94 -11.85 13.58
C VAL A 585 1.73 -11.65 12.67
N ASP A 586 1.95 -11.19 11.43
CA ASP A 586 0.87 -11.00 10.46
C ASP A 586 0.28 -12.36 10.06
N LEU A 587 1.14 -13.34 9.78
CA LEU A 587 0.73 -14.72 9.51
C LEU A 587 -0.02 -15.33 10.69
N GLN A 588 0.45 -15.13 11.92
CA GLN A 588 -0.25 -15.61 13.11
C GLN A 588 -1.62 -14.94 13.28
N THR A 589 -1.73 -13.65 12.95
CA THR A 589 -3.01 -12.93 12.96
C THR A 589 -3.97 -13.51 11.93
N LEU A 590 -3.49 -13.74 10.70
CA LEU A 590 -4.28 -14.37 9.64
C LEU A 590 -4.71 -15.79 10.03
N MET A 591 -3.82 -16.59 10.64
CA MET A 591 -4.14 -17.92 11.17
C MET A 591 -5.15 -17.87 12.32
N GLY A 592 -5.19 -16.77 13.08
CA GLY A 592 -6.17 -16.52 14.13
C GLY A 592 -7.54 -16.06 13.61
N PHE A 593 -7.60 -15.37 12.47
CA PHE A 593 -8.85 -15.08 11.77
C PHE A 593 -9.43 -16.30 11.06
N GLY A 594 -8.57 -17.16 10.53
CA GLY A 594 -8.96 -18.44 9.95
C GLY A 594 -9.26 -19.51 11.00
N ASN A 595 -9.62 -20.71 10.54
CA ASN A 595 -9.80 -21.88 11.39
C ASN A 595 -8.49 -22.69 11.55
N CYS A 596 -7.31 -22.15 11.17
CA CYS A 596 -6.05 -22.91 11.11
C CYS A 596 -5.60 -23.50 12.47
N SER A 597 -5.96 -22.84 13.56
CA SER A 597 -5.59 -23.27 14.92
C SER A 597 -6.73 -23.98 15.66
N SER A 598 -7.84 -24.29 14.97
CA SER A 598 -9.04 -24.85 15.58
C SER A 598 -8.92 -26.37 15.77
N SER A 599 -8.96 -26.85 17.01
CA SER A 599 -9.07 -28.29 17.26
C SER A 599 -10.45 -28.88 16.97
N LEU A 600 -11.40 -28.05 16.52
CA LEU A 600 -12.80 -28.42 16.33
C LEU A 600 -13.23 -28.39 14.86
N THR A 601 -12.80 -27.37 14.12
CA THR A 601 -13.29 -27.03 12.78
C THR A 601 -12.21 -27.06 11.68
N THR A 602 -10.94 -27.35 12.00
CA THR A 602 -9.95 -27.68 10.98
C THR A 602 -10.21 -29.09 10.45
N THR A 603 -10.12 -29.30 9.13
CA THR A 603 -10.35 -30.61 8.49
C THR A 603 -9.50 -31.74 9.07
N VAL A 604 -8.25 -31.46 9.46
CA VAL A 604 -7.34 -32.42 10.12
C VAL A 604 -7.88 -32.93 11.47
N ALA A 605 -8.72 -32.14 12.16
CA ALA A 605 -9.34 -32.54 13.42
C ALA A 605 -10.65 -33.33 13.24
N ILE A 606 -11.14 -33.44 12.00
CA ILE A 606 -12.40 -34.12 11.69
C ILE A 606 -12.15 -35.61 11.48
N LYS A 607 -12.83 -36.42 12.30
CA LYS A 607 -12.75 -37.89 12.27
C LYS A 607 -14.05 -38.55 11.87
N GLU A 608 -15.13 -37.79 11.79
CA GLU A 608 -16.48 -38.26 11.52
C GLU A 608 -16.93 -37.78 10.13
N ASP A 609 -17.79 -38.55 9.50
CA ASP A 609 -18.56 -38.16 8.33
C ASP A 609 -19.97 -37.65 8.75
N LEU A 610 -20.71 -37.10 7.78
CA LEU A 610 -22.05 -36.55 8.02
C LEU A 610 -23.07 -37.59 8.49
N VAL A 611 -22.98 -38.82 7.98
CA VAL A 611 -23.88 -39.90 8.37
C VAL A 611 -23.63 -40.27 9.83
N THR A 612 -22.37 -40.21 10.28
CA THR A 612 -22.01 -40.42 11.69
C THR A 612 -22.60 -39.35 12.60
N LEU A 613 -22.61 -38.07 12.20
CA LEU A 613 -23.31 -37.03 12.95
C LEU A 613 -24.81 -37.30 13.04
N PHE A 614 -25.45 -37.61 11.90
CA PHE A 614 -26.87 -37.92 11.84
C PHE A 614 -27.25 -39.11 12.74
N GLU A 615 -26.55 -40.23 12.65
CA GLU A 615 -26.85 -41.41 13.49
C GLU A 615 -26.61 -41.17 14.98
N SER A 616 -25.64 -40.31 15.31
CA SER A 616 -25.46 -39.86 16.69
C SER A 616 -26.66 -39.02 17.15
N ALA A 617 -27.24 -38.19 16.28
CA ALA A 617 -28.49 -37.49 16.57
C ALA A 617 -29.68 -38.46 16.72
N VAL A 618 -29.80 -39.45 15.84
CA VAL A 618 -30.84 -40.51 15.92
C VAL A 618 -30.77 -41.25 17.24
N SER A 619 -29.57 -41.66 17.66
CA SER A 619 -29.36 -42.40 18.90
C SER A 619 -29.71 -41.58 20.15
N ARG A 620 -29.55 -40.25 20.09
CA ARG A 620 -29.84 -39.34 21.21
C ARG A 620 -31.30 -38.92 21.26
N ASN A 621 -31.94 -38.70 20.12
CA ASN A 621 -33.27 -38.09 19.99
C ASN A 621 -34.22 -38.93 19.10
N PRO A 622 -34.39 -40.24 19.34
CA PRO A 622 -35.02 -41.15 18.37
C PRO A 622 -36.48 -40.80 18.06
N MET A 623 -37.22 -40.31 19.06
CA MET A 623 -38.65 -39.99 18.96
C MET A 623 -38.92 -38.53 18.60
N ASP A 624 -37.89 -37.69 18.52
CA ASP A 624 -38.06 -36.29 18.13
C ASP A 624 -38.27 -36.19 16.62
N VAL A 625 -39.02 -35.15 16.20
CA VAL A 625 -39.27 -34.90 14.77
C VAL A 625 -37.98 -34.50 14.09
N ALA A 626 -37.58 -35.23 13.05
CA ALA A 626 -36.41 -34.92 12.23
C ALA A 626 -36.77 -34.07 11.01
N VAL A 627 -37.88 -34.39 10.34
CA VAL A 627 -38.35 -33.67 9.15
C VAL A 627 -39.87 -33.55 9.16
N GLN A 628 -40.38 -32.40 8.74
CA GLN A 628 -41.82 -32.12 8.67
C GLN A 628 -42.17 -31.34 7.40
N LYS A 629 -43.32 -31.67 6.79
CA LYS A 629 -43.98 -30.90 5.73
C LYS A 629 -45.49 -30.87 6.01
N GLY A 630 -46.03 -29.72 6.41
CA GLY A 630 -47.42 -29.61 6.86
C GLY A 630 -47.70 -30.61 8.00
N ASN A 631 -48.71 -31.47 7.83
CA ASN A 631 -49.08 -32.50 8.82
C ASN A 631 -48.25 -33.80 8.70
N CYS A 632 -47.49 -33.97 7.61
CA CYS A 632 -46.62 -35.14 7.43
C CYS A 632 -45.29 -34.90 8.15
N HIS A 633 -44.86 -35.85 8.97
CA HIS A 633 -43.59 -35.78 9.69
C HIS A 633 -42.97 -37.16 9.83
N LEU A 634 -41.64 -37.19 10.01
CA LEU A 634 -40.91 -38.37 10.44
C LEU A 634 -40.09 -38.03 11.68
N THR A 635 -40.08 -38.94 12.64
CA THR A 635 -39.10 -38.94 13.73
C THR A 635 -37.70 -39.27 13.20
N TYR A 636 -36.67 -39.00 14.01
CA TYR A 636 -35.30 -39.40 13.69
C TYR A 636 -35.17 -40.90 13.46
N GLN A 637 -35.82 -41.74 14.27
CA GLN A 637 -35.78 -43.19 14.12
C GLN A 637 -36.45 -43.65 12.81
N GLU A 638 -37.59 -43.06 12.44
CA GLU A 638 -38.29 -43.40 11.20
C GLU A 638 -37.48 -42.94 9.98
N LEU A 639 -36.93 -41.72 10.01
CA LEU A 639 -36.06 -41.20 8.94
C LEU A 639 -34.83 -42.10 8.75
N ASP A 640 -34.18 -42.51 9.84
CA ASP A 640 -33.03 -43.42 9.79
C ASP A 640 -33.38 -44.79 9.21
N THR A 641 -34.52 -45.35 9.62
CA THR A 641 -35.01 -46.64 9.12
C THR A 641 -35.31 -46.56 7.61
N HIS A 642 -36.02 -45.50 7.18
CA HIS A 642 -36.37 -45.29 5.78
C HIS A 642 -35.12 -45.05 4.92
N ALA A 643 -34.19 -44.21 5.38
CA ALA A 643 -32.92 -43.97 4.70
C ALA A 643 -32.06 -45.24 4.64
N GLY A 644 -32.08 -46.06 5.69
CA GLY A 644 -31.39 -47.35 5.74
C GLY A 644 -31.89 -48.36 4.70
N ARG A 645 -33.21 -48.41 4.46
CA ARG A 645 -33.81 -49.23 3.40
C ARG A 645 -33.40 -48.77 2.01
N VAL A 646 -33.46 -47.46 1.75
CA VAL A 646 -32.97 -46.87 0.50
C VAL A 646 -31.50 -47.23 0.30
N ALA A 647 -30.67 -47.03 1.33
CA ALA A 647 -29.24 -47.32 1.26
C ALA A 647 -28.92 -48.79 0.97
N ALA A 648 -29.66 -49.72 1.58
CA ALA A 648 -29.50 -51.17 1.35
C ALA A 648 -29.74 -51.52 -0.11
N THR A 649 -30.77 -50.96 -0.74
CA THR A 649 -31.03 -51.16 -2.17
C THR A 649 -29.97 -50.48 -3.05
N LEU A 650 -29.57 -49.24 -2.72
CA LEU A 650 -28.59 -48.49 -3.51
C LEU A 650 -27.23 -49.17 -3.59
N ARG A 651 -26.75 -49.84 -2.52
CA ARG A 651 -25.49 -50.60 -2.54
C ARG A 651 -25.46 -51.73 -3.58
N GLY A 652 -26.61 -52.19 -4.05
CA GLY A 652 -26.69 -53.13 -5.18
C GLY A 652 -26.38 -52.51 -6.55
N TYR A 653 -26.35 -51.18 -6.63
CA TYR A 653 -26.26 -50.42 -7.89
C TYR A 653 -25.14 -49.39 -7.96
N ILE A 654 -24.58 -48.98 -6.80
CA ILE A 654 -23.54 -47.95 -6.72
C ILE A 654 -22.33 -48.45 -5.95
N GLN A 655 -21.16 -47.87 -6.24
CA GLN A 655 -19.93 -48.00 -5.47
C GLN A 655 -19.70 -46.75 -4.60
N ASP A 656 -18.76 -46.85 -3.65
CA ASP A 656 -18.35 -45.72 -2.83
C ASP A 656 -17.84 -44.56 -3.72
N GLY A 657 -18.41 -43.37 -3.54
CA GLY A 657 -18.05 -42.18 -4.32
C GLY A 657 -18.84 -42.00 -5.62
N ASP A 658 -19.69 -42.94 -6.01
CA ASP A 658 -20.56 -42.76 -7.18
C ASP A 658 -21.56 -41.63 -6.94
N VAL A 659 -21.68 -40.73 -7.92
CA VAL A 659 -22.68 -39.66 -7.89
C VAL A 659 -24.06 -40.22 -8.18
N VAL A 660 -25.02 -39.85 -7.34
CA VAL A 660 -26.43 -40.20 -7.50
C VAL A 660 -27.26 -38.92 -7.57
N CYS A 661 -27.83 -38.67 -8.74
CA CYS A 661 -28.78 -37.58 -8.92
C CYS A 661 -30.14 -37.92 -8.32
N LEU A 662 -30.71 -36.96 -7.60
CA LEU A 662 -32.02 -37.08 -6.95
C LEU A 662 -32.89 -35.88 -7.31
N HIS A 663 -34.11 -36.15 -7.74
CA HIS A 663 -35.12 -35.13 -7.97
C HIS A 663 -35.48 -34.41 -6.67
N ALA A 664 -35.23 -33.10 -6.61
CA ALA A 664 -35.46 -32.30 -5.42
C ALA A 664 -36.85 -31.67 -5.45
N ASP A 665 -37.86 -32.42 -5.02
CA ASP A 665 -39.27 -32.01 -5.02
C ASP A 665 -39.71 -31.28 -3.74
N ARG A 666 -38.80 -31.16 -2.76
CA ARG A 666 -39.06 -30.64 -1.40
C ARG A 666 -40.08 -31.47 -0.61
N SER A 667 -40.12 -32.78 -0.78
CA SER A 667 -40.90 -33.70 0.05
C SER A 667 -40.08 -34.29 1.19
N VAL A 668 -40.76 -34.98 2.11
CA VAL A 668 -40.10 -35.81 3.13
C VAL A 668 -39.25 -36.91 2.48
N ASN A 669 -39.74 -37.52 1.39
CA ASN A 669 -39.02 -38.56 0.67
C ASN A 669 -37.76 -38.03 -0.05
N TRP A 670 -37.72 -36.75 -0.41
CA TRP A 670 -36.47 -36.13 -0.88
C TRP A 670 -35.39 -36.18 0.21
N ILE A 671 -35.71 -35.86 1.46
CA ILE A 671 -34.77 -35.94 2.57
C ILE A 671 -34.37 -37.40 2.87
N VAL A 672 -35.32 -38.33 2.81
CA VAL A 672 -35.03 -39.78 2.92
C VAL A 672 -34.05 -40.22 1.83
N GLY A 673 -34.25 -39.78 0.59
CA GLY A 673 -33.38 -40.06 -0.55
C GLY A 673 -31.95 -39.55 -0.35
N ILE A 674 -31.79 -38.30 0.11
CA ILE A 674 -30.47 -37.72 0.42
C ILE A 674 -29.74 -38.60 1.45
N MET A 675 -30.39 -38.89 2.58
CA MET A 675 -29.76 -39.66 3.64
C MET A 675 -29.49 -41.10 3.23
N GLY A 676 -30.33 -41.69 2.37
CA GLY A 676 -30.12 -43.01 1.79
C GLY A 676 -28.91 -43.07 0.85
N ILE A 677 -28.72 -42.06 0.00
CA ILE A 677 -27.53 -41.94 -0.88
C ILE A 677 -26.27 -41.87 -0.03
N LEU A 678 -26.25 -41.00 0.97
CA LEU A 678 -25.08 -40.84 1.84
C LEU A 678 -24.78 -42.11 2.65
N LYS A 679 -25.79 -42.77 3.22
CA LYS A 679 -25.63 -44.05 3.94
C LYS A 679 -25.12 -45.19 3.05
N ALA A 680 -25.43 -45.14 1.76
CA ALA A 680 -24.93 -46.10 0.78
C ALA A 680 -23.45 -45.88 0.42
N GLY A 681 -22.87 -44.72 0.78
CA GLY A 681 -21.51 -44.33 0.39
C GLY A 681 -21.46 -43.50 -0.91
N GLY A 682 -22.62 -43.11 -1.45
CA GLY A 682 -22.74 -42.32 -2.67
C GLY A 682 -22.67 -40.81 -2.43
N VAL A 683 -22.49 -40.07 -3.51
CA VAL A 683 -22.40 -38.60 -3.54
C VAL A 683 -23.73 -38.03 -4.00
N TYR A 684 -24.38 -37.24 -3.15
CA TYR A 684 -25.68 -36.64 -3.46
C TYR A 684 -25.56 -35.50 -4.48
N CYS A 685 -26.33 -35.55 -5.57
CA CYS A 685 -26.50 -34.42 -6.48
C CYS A 685 -27.98 -34.03 -6.60
N ALA A 686 -28.33 -32.79 -6.27
CA ALA A 686 -29.68 -32.29 -6.43
C ALA A 686 -30.01 -31.96 -7.89
N LEU A 687 -31.19 -32.38 -8.37
CA LEU A 687 -31.78 -31.89 -9.62
C LEU A 687 -33.09 -31.17 -9.34
N ASP A 688 -33.04 -29.83 -9.42
CA ASP A 688 -34.19 -28.95 -9.17
C ASP A 688 -35.21 -29.02 -10.31
N LYS A 689 -36.48 -29.22 -9.95
CA LYS A 689 -37.61 -29.25 -10.89
C LYS A 689 -37.84 -27.92 -11.62
N ALA A 690 -37.42 -26.80 -11.02
CA ALA A 690 -37.56 -25.46 -11.61
C ALA A 690 -36.64 -25.25 -12.82
N LEU A 691 -35.63 -26.11 -13.01
CA LEU A 691 -34.73 -26.03 -14.15
C LEU A 691 -35.39 -26.57 -15.43
N PRO A 692 -35.17 -25.92 -16.59
CA PRO A 692 -35.56 -26.46 -17.89
C PRO A 692 -35.00 -27.87 -18.11
N GLN A 693 -35.72 -28.70 -18.87
CA GLN A 693 -35.32 -30.09 -19.12
C GLN A 693 -33.88 -30.21 -19.64
N GLU A 694 -33.51 -29.40 -20.64
CA GLU A 694 -32.16 -29.40 -21.22
C GLU A 694 -31.06 -29.11 -20.18
N ALA A 695 -31.33 -28.19 -19.24
CA ALA A 695 -30.40 -27.88 -18.16
C ALA A 695 -30.28 -29.07 -17.17
N ARG A 696 -31.39 -29.75 -16.85
CA ARG A 696 -31.38 -30.94 -16.00
C ARG A 696 -30.62 -32.10 -16.65
N GLU A 697 -30.83 -32.32 -17.95
CA GLU A 697 -30.10 -33.33 -18.73
C GLU A 697 -28.61 -33.02 -18.79
N THR A 698 -28.26 -31.75 -19.02
CA THR A 698 -26.86 -31.30 -19.03
C THR A 698 -26.19 -31.55 -17.68
N ILE A 699 -26.86 -31.22 -16.57
CA ILE A 699 -26.35 -31.45 -15.22
C ILE A 699 -26.20 -32.94 -14.94
N PHE A 700 -27.21 -33.75 -15.28
CA PHE A 700 -27.15 -35.20 -15.10
C PHE A 700 -25.97 -35.80 -15.88
N SER A 701 -25.82 -35.47 -17.15
CA SER A 701 -24.71 -35.93 -17.98
C SER A 701 -23.36 -35.48 -17.42
N ALA A 702 -23.22 -34.21 -17.03
CA ALA A 702 -21.99 -33.66 -16.47
C ALA A 702 -21.64 -34.22 -15.09
N SER A 703 -22.63 -34.72 -14.33
CA SER A 703 -22.41 -35.34 -13.03
C SER A 703 -21.77 -36.73 -13.12
N GLY A 704 -21.85 -37.38 -14.28
CA GLY A 704 -21.45 -38.78 -14.45
C GLY A 704 -22.39 -39.79 -13.79
N SER A 705 -23.50 -39.34 -13.19
CA SER A 705 -24.51 -40.20 -12.57
C SER A 705 -25.14 -41.11 -13.62
N ARG A 706 -25.30 -42.39 -13.27
CA ARG A 706 -26.02 -43.39 -14.08
C ARG A 706 -27.38 -43.77 -13.49
N LEU A 707 -27.57 -43.42 -12.23
CA LEU A 707 -28.76 -43.71 -11.44
C LEU A 707 -29.51 -42.40 -11.18
N PHE A 708 -30.84 -42.42 -11.26
CA PHE A 708 -31.67 -41.30 -10.86
C PHE A 708 -32.72 -41.74 -9.85
N LEU A 709 -32.85 -40.98 -8.77
CA LEU A 709 -33.88 -41.20 -7.75
C LEU A 709 -34.99 -40.17 -7.89
N VAL A 710 -36.22 -40.63 -7.72
CA VAL A 710 -37.40 -39.78 -7.59
C VAL A 710 -38.10 -40.04 -6.24
N PRO A 711 -38.57 -38.99 -5.54
CA PRO A 711 -39.26 -39.14 -4.26
C PRO A 711 -40.56 -39.94 -4.31
N SER A 712 -41.34 -39.82 -5.40
CA SER A 712 -42.57 -40.60 -5.64
C SER A 712 -42.69 -41.02 -7.12
N LEU A 713 -43.54 -42.01 -7.40
CA LEU A 713 -43.80 -42.52 -8.74
C LEU A 713 -44.40 -41.44 -9.66
N SER A 714 -45.10 -40.45 -9.11
CA SER A 714 -45.62 -39.31 -9.86
C SER A 714 -44.53 -38.47 -10.53
N ASP A 715 -43.31 -38.52 -10.02
CA ASP A 715 -42.18 -37.70 -10.50
C ASP A 715 -41.31 -38.43 -11.54
N GLN A 716 -41.71 -39.63 -11.96
CA GLN A 716 -40.95 -40.43 -12.94
C GLN A 716 -40.70 -39.70 -14.27
N SER A 717 -41.58 -38.77 -14.65
CA SER A 717 -41.45 -37.96 -15.87
C SER A 717 -40.28 -36.98 -15.84
N PHE A 718 -39.71 -36.71 -14.66
CA PHE A 718 -38.52 -35.88 -14.52
C PHE A 718 -37.21 -36.66 -14.74
N CYS A 719 -37.29 -37.98 -14.94
CA CYS A 719 -36.13 -38.83 -15.23
C CYS A 719 -35.36 -38.33 -16.47
N PRO A 720 -34.05 -38.09 -16.36
CA PRO A 720 -33.21 -37.77 -17.51
C PRO A 720 -33.24 -38.88 -18.56
N THR A 721 -33.15 -38.48 -19.83
CA THR A 721 -33.22 -39.40 -20.98
C THR A 721 -32.10 -40.44 -20.98
N ASP A 722 -30.88 -40.05 -20.59
CA ASP A 722 -29.69 -40.91 -20.57
C ASP A 722 -29.53 -41.70 -19.24
N CYS A 723 -30.60 -41.84 -18.46
CA CYS A 723 -30.56 -42.54 -17.19
C CYS A 723 -30.61 -44.06 -17.39
N ASP A 724 -29.60 -44.79 -16.91
CA ASP A 724 -29.56 -46.25 -16.98
C ASP A 724 -30.61 -46.91 -16.06
N ARG A 725 -30.93 -46.25 -14.94
CA ARG A 725 -31.82 -46.80 -13.92
C ARG A 725 -32.54 -45.72 -13.11
N LEU A 726 -33.86 -45.82 -13.06
CA LEU A 726 -34.73 -45.01 -12.21
C LEU A 726 -35.15 -45.82 -10.97
N LEU A 727 -35.05 -45.22 -9.78
CA LEU A 727 -35.57 -45.78 -8.53
C LEU A 727 -36.52 -44.79 -7.85
N VAL A 728 -37.57 -45.31 -7.21
CA VAL A 728 -38.61 -44.53 -6.53
C VAL A 728 -38.47 -44.69 -5.02
N VAL A 729 -38.14 -43.61 -4.30
CA VAL A 729 -37.90 -43.65 -2.84
C VAL A 729 -39.10 -44.19 -2.08
N GLU A 730 -40.32 -43.79 -2.44
CA GLU A 730 -41.55 -44.25 -1.80
C GLU A 730 -41.74 -45.77 -1.83
N ASP A 731 -41.28 -46.43 -2.89
CA ASP A 731 -41.35 -47.89 -3.04
C ASP A 731 -40.24 -48.57 -2.24
N LEU A 732 -39.03 -48.03 -2.29
CA LEU A 732 -37.87 -48.55 -1.55
C LEU A 732 -38.09 -48.54 -0.03
N VAL A 733 -38.81 -47.54 0.49
CA VAL A 733 -39.11 -47.45 1.92
C VAL A 733 -40.11 -48.53 2.36
N LYS A 734 -40.94 -49.07 1.46
CA LYS A 734 -41.90 -50.15 1.74
C LYS A 734 -41.27 -51.55 1.68
N ASP A 735 -40.05 -51.66 1.15
CA ASP A 735 -39.33 -52.93 1.03
C ASP A 735 -38.90 -53.46 2.42
N ASP A 736 -38.92 -54.78 2.58
CA ASP A 736 -38.57 -55.47 3.83
C ASP A 736 -37.05 -55.68 3.99
N ASN A 737 -36.24 -54.97 3.19
CA ASN A 737 -34.79 -55.03 3.27
C ASN A 737 -34.29 -54.65 4.66
N VAL A 738 -33.34 -55.45 5.17
CA VAL A 738 -32.71 -55.21 6.47
C VAL A 738 -31.84 -53.95 6.39
N PRO A 739 -32.10 -52.93 7.21
CA PRO A 739 -31.29 -51.71 7.23
C PRO A 739 -29.83 -52.01 7.58
N ILE A 740 -28.93 -51.21 7.02
CA ILE A 740 -27.49 -51.32 7.27
C ILE A 740 -27.18 -50.89 8.71
N THR A 741 -26.61 -51.79 9.52
CA THR A 741 -26.24 -51.53 10.92
C THR A 741 -24.77 -51.17 11.13
N HIS A 742 -23.88 -51.60 10.22
CA HIS A 742 -22.46 -51.26 10.23
C HIS A 742 -22.03 -50.76 8.85
N ARG A 743 -21.26 -49.67 8.81
CA ARG A 743 -20.75 -49.07 7.58
C ARG A 743 -19.24 -48.88 7.60
N ASP A 744 -18.62 -49.19 6.47
CA ASP A 744 -17.20 -48.88 6.18
C ASP A 744 -17.05 -47.57 5.39
N SER A 745 -18.17 -47.05 4.87
CA SER A 745 -18.29 -45.85 4.03
C SER A 745 -19.65 -45.16 4.30
N PRO A 746 -19.73 -43.81 4.27
CA PRO A 746 -18.67 -42.87 3.88
C PRO A 746 -17.59 -42.68 4.96
N ARG A 747 -16.48 -42.04 4.57
CA ARG A 747 -15.39 -41.63 5.46
C ARG A 747 -15.25 -40.10 5.39
N PRO A 748 -14.57 -39.45 6.35
CA PRO A 748 -14.46 -37.97 6.33
C PRO A 748 -13.85 -37.43 5.03
N GLN A 749 -12.91 -38.17 4.41
CA GLN A 749 -12.22 -37.77 3.19
C GLN A 749 -12.96 -38.15 1.89
N THR A 750 -14.15 -38.74 1.95
CA THR A 750 -14.94 -39.03 0.74
C THR A 750 -15.84 -37.84 0.40
N ASP A 751 -16.22 -37.75 -0.88
CA ASP A 751 -17.20 -36.79 -1.35
C ASP A 751 -18.58 -37.06 -0.73
N ALA A 752 -19.28 -35.99 -0.36
CA ALA A 752 -20.61 -36.04 0.22
C ALA A 752 -21.67 -35.58 -0.79
N TYR A 753 -21.40 -34.47 -1.49
CA TYR A 753 -22.34 -33.94 -2.47
C TYR A 753 -21.66 -33.24 -3.64
N LEU A 754 -22.41 -33.17 -4.74
CA LEU A 754 -22.12 -32.42 -5.95
C LEU A 754 -23.08 -31.25 -6.05
N CYS A 755 -22.55 -30.03 -6.14
CA CYS A 755 -23.35 -28.85 -6.44
C CYS A 755 -22.86 -28.20 -7.73
N PHE A 756 -23.78 -27.79 -8.61
CA PHE A 756 -23.43 -27.07 -9.83
C PHE A 756 -23.56 -25.57 -9.63
N THR A 757 -22.59 -24.82 -10.13
CA THR A 757 -22.61 -23.35 -10.17
C THR A 757 -22.75 -22.86 -11.61
N SER A 758 -23.36 -21.68 -11.80
CA SER A 758 -23.37 -20.98 -13.09
C SER A 758 -21.93 -20.64 -13.49
N GLY A 759 -21.37 -21.41 -14.43
CA GLY A 759 -20.04 -21.12 -14.96
C GLY A 759 -20.07 -19.85 -15.81
N SER A 760 -19.04 -19.01 -15.70
CA SER A 760 -18.84 -17.82 -16.56
C SER A 760 -18.79 -18.16 -18.06
N THR A 761 -18.56 -19.42 -18.40
CA THR A 761 -18.49 -19.96 -19.77
C THR A 761 -19.85 -20.44 -20.30
N GLY A 762 -20.94 -20.29 -19.54
CA GLY A 762 -22.28 -20.78 -19.90
C GLY A 762 -22.49 -22.29 -19.70
N LYS A 763 -21.43 -23.06 -19.38
CA LYS A 763 -21.53 -24.46 -18.98
C LYS A 763 -21.52 -24.59 -17.46
N PRO A 764 -22.40 -25.40 -16.86
CA PRO A 764 -22.44 -25.56 -15.41
C PRO A 764 -21.15 -26.25 -14.91
N LYS A 765 -20.58 -25.73 -13.82
CA LYS A 765 -19.37 -26.30 -13.18
C LYS A 765 -19.77 -27.04 -11.93
N GLY A 766 -19.45 -28.34 -11.87
CA GLY A 766 -19.69 -29.16 -10.70
C GLY A 766 -18.61 -28.97 -9.64
N VAL A 767 -19.00 -28.78 -8.39
CA VAL A 767 -18.10 -28.71 -7.24
C VAL A 767 -18.37 -29.89 -6.32
N MET A 768 -17.34 -30.71 -6.15
CA MET A 768 -17.31 -31.84 -5.22
C MET A 768 -16.95 -31.35 -3.83
N CYS A 769 -17.76 -31.71 -2.84
CA CYS A 769 -17.56 -31.32 -1.46
C CYS A 769 -17.43 -32.54 -0.57
N LEU A 770 -16.34 -32.58 0.21
CA LEU A 770 -16.02 -33.68 1.12
C LEU A 770 -16.91 -33.68 2.38
N HIS A 771 -17.15 -34.86 2.94
CA HIS A 771 -17.83 -35.02 4.23
C HIS A 771 -17.15 -34.20 5.34
N GLN A 772 -15.82 -34.23 5.43
CA GLN A 772 -15.07 -33.54 6.49
C GLN A 772 -15.22 -32.02 6.46
N GLY A 773 -15.35 -31.41 5.28
CA GLY A 773 -15.55 -29.97 5.15
C GLY A 773 -16.89 -29.55 5.72
N LEU A 774 -17.93 -30.34 5.42
CA LEU A 774 -19.26 -30.12 5.95
C LEU A 774 -19.34 -30.41 7.46
N VAL A 775 -18.72 -31.48 7.95
CA VAL A 775 -18.66 -31.78 9.38
C VAL A 775 -17.90 -30.69 10.15
N ALA A 776 -16.79 -30.18 9.60
CA ALA A 776 -16.08 -29.03 10.16
C ALA A 776 -17.01 -27.82 10.31
N PHE A 777 -17.79 -27.54 9.28
CA PHE A 777 -18.79 -26.47 9.30
C PHE A 777 -19.89 -26.73 10.35
N GLN A 778 -20.46 -27.94 10.40
CA GLN A 778 -21.51 -28.31 11.36
C GLN A 778 -21.02 -28.30 12.82
N ARG A 779 -19.72 -28.46 13.07
CA ARG A 779 -19.14 -28.38 14.41
C ARG A 779 -18.96 -26.94 14.91
N ASP A 780 -19.10 -25.94 14.05
CA ASP A 780 -19.01 -24.54 14.45
C ASP A 780 -20.06 -24.20 15.51
N LEU A 781 -19.68 -23.35 16.48
CA LEU A 781 -20.53 -23.02 17.61
C LEU A 781 -21.77 -22.22 17.19
N GLU A 782 -21.63 -21.28 16.25
CA GLU A 782 -22.77 -20.47 15.76
C GLU A 782 -23.78 -21.39 15.06
N VAL A 783 -23.29 -22.31 14.22
CA VAL A 783 -24.13 -23.30 13.51
C VAL A 783 -24.85 -24.22 14.50
N ARG A 784 -24.16 -24.69 15.53
CA ARG A 784 -24.76 -25.52 16.58
C ARG A 784 -25.81 -24.80 17.41
N LEU A 785 -25.62 -23.51 17.70
CA LEU A 785 -26.61 -22.71 18.42
C LEU A 785 -27.83 -22.41 17.54
N PHE A 786 -27.61 -22.18 16.24
CA PHE A 786 -28.67 -22.01 15.25
C PHE A 786 -29.59 -23.23 15.19
N ALA A 787 -29.04 -24.45 15.15
CA ALA A 787 -29.79 -25.70 15.01
C ALA A 787 -29.65 -26.66 16.21
N GLN A 788 -29.67 -26.13 17.43
CA GLN A 788 -29.59 -26.94 18.65
C GLN A 788 -30.79 -27.93 18.77
N PRO A 789 -30.63 -29.06 19.48
CA PRO A 789 -31.72 -30.03 19.66
C PRO A 789 -33.05 -29.39 20.07
N GLY A 790 -34.14 -29.84 19.46
CA GLY A 790 -35.49 -29.35 19.71
C GLY A 790 -35.88 -28.04 18.98
N ARG A 791 -34.94 -27.38 18.30
CA ARG A 791 -35.27 -26.26 17.39
C ARG A 791 -35.85 -26.75 16.07
N ARG A 792 -36.61 -25.88 15.43
CA ARG A 792 -37.19 -26.06 14.09
C ARG A 792 -36.48 -25.12 13.12
N VAL A 793 -35.88 -25.69 12.08
CA VAL A 793 -35.10 -25.00 11.05
C VAL A 793 -35.86 -25.01 9.74
N ALA A 794 -36.04 -23.86 9.11
CA ALA A 794 -36.69 -23.76 7.80
C ALA A 794 -35.80 -24.29 6.67
N GLN A 795 -36.42 -24.98 5.72
CA GLN A 795 -35.85 -25.28 4.41
C GLN A 795 -36.43 -24.31 3.39
N ILE A 796 -35.73 -23.21 3.12
CA ILE A 796 -36.21 -22.15 2.23
C ILE A 796 -35.29 -21.94 1.02
N MET A 797 -33.98 -22.12 1.20
CA MET A 797 -33.00 -21.92 0.14
C MET A 797 -33.29 -22.82 -1.08
N SER A 798 -32.84 -22.39 -2.26
CA SER A 798 -32.95 -23.20 -3.48
C SER A 798 -32.24 -24.54 -3.30
N VAL A 799 -32.91 -25.62 -3.70
CA VAL A 799 -32.38 -26.99 -3.61
C VAL A 799 -31.18 -27.24 -4.52
N ALA A 800 -30.98 -26.37 -5.52
CA ALA A 800 -29.80 -26.40 -6.39
C ALA A 800 -28.59 -25.61 -5.81
N PHE A 801 -28.75 -24.99 -4.64
CA PHE A 801 -27.74 -24.13 -4.03
C PHE A 801 -27.24 -24.71 -2.70
N ASP A 802 -25.97 -24.47 -2.39
CA ASP A 802 -25.30 -24.97 -1.17
C ASP A 802 -25.94 -24.46 0.13
N GLY A 803 -26.67 -23.34 0.08
CA GLY A 803 -27.53 -22.89 1.18
C GLY A 803 -28.58 -23.94 1.62
N SER A 804 -29.14 -24.73 0.71
CA SER A 804 -30.09 -25.80 1.10
C SER A 804 -29.38 -26.96 1.81
N ILE A 805 -28.16 -27.28 1.40
CA ILE A 805 -27.30 -28.27 2.04
C ILE A 805 -26.99 -27.84 3.48
N HIS A 806 -26.72 -26.55 3.69
CA HIS A 806 -26.55 -25.98 5.03
C HIS A 806 -27.81 -26.20 5.88
N GLU A 807 -29.00 -25.80 5.41
CA GLU A 807 -30.26 -25.98 6.16
C GLU A 807 -30.48 -27.45 6.58
N ILE A 808 -30.34 -28.38 5.63
CA ILE A 808 -30.58 -29.80 5.84
C ILE A 808 -29.63 -30.38 6.89
N PHE A 809 -28.33 -30.20 6.72
CA PHE A 809 -27.37 -30.85 7.61
C PHE A 809 -27.23 -30.14 8.95
N SER A 810 -27.49 -28.84 9.05
CA SER A 810 -27.55 -28.19 10.36
C SER A 810 -28.72 -28.70 11.19
N ALA A 811 -29.90 -28.88 10.60
CA ALA A 811 -31.02 -29.48 11.29
C ALA A 811 -30.72 -30.92 11.76
N LEU A 812 -30.25 -31.77 10.84
CA LEU A 812 -30.19 -33.21 11.05
C LEU A 812 -28.95 -33.70 11.81
N SER A 813 -27.90 -32.89 11.95
CA SER A 813 -26.64 -33.34 12.59
C SER A 813 -26.72 -33.44 14.12
N TYR A 814 -27.61 -32.70 14.77
CA TYR A 814 -27.62 -32.60 16.25
C TYR A 814 -29.01 -32.68 16.91
N GLY A 815 -30.09 -32.95 16.18
CA GLY A 815 -31.41 -33.18 16.79
C GLY A 815 -32.43 -32.05 16.62
N ALA A 816 -32.22 -31.12 15.68
CA ALA A 816 -33.24 -30.15 15.29
C ALA A 816 -34.20 -30.75 14.24
N ALA A 817 -35.37 -30.15 14.05
CA ALA A 817 -36.33 -30.54 13.04
C ALA A 817 -36.16 -29.68 11.77
N LEU A 818 -36.05 -30.30 10.60
CA LEU A 818 -36.11 -29.61 9.31
C LEU A 818 -37.57 -29.43 8.88
N VAL A 819 -38.01 -28.20 8.71
CA VAL A 819 -39.39 -27.86 8.30
C VAL A 819 -39.37 -27.44 6.84
N LEU A 820 -39.98 -28.26 5.98
CA LEU A 820 -40.09 -28.04 4.54
C LEU A 820 -41.26 -27.14 4.21
N GLN A 821 -41.11 -26.34 3.15
CA GLN A 821 -42.18 -25.50 2.62
C GLN A 821 -43.45 -26.33 2.30
N SER A 822 -44.59 -25.85 2.79
CA SER A 822 -45.93 -26.36 2.46
C SER A 822 -46.79 -25.28 1.80
N GLY A 823 -47.45 -25.62 0.69
CA GLY A 823 -48.31 -24.70 -0.05
C GLY A 823 -47.56 -23.81 -1.04
N ASP A 824 -48.30 -22.87 -1.65
CA ASP A 824 -47.80 -22.00 -2.73
C ASP A 824 -47.00 -20.81 -2.23
N ASP A 825 -47.21 -20.38 -0.98
CA ASP A 825 -46.42 -19.31 -0.36
C ASP A 825 -45.04 -19.85 0.07
N PRO A 826 -43.94 -19.33 -0.49
CA PRO A 826 -42.58 -19.75 -0.13
C PRO A 826 -42.19 -19.45 1.32
N PHE A 827 -42.89 -18.53 2.00
CA PHE A 827 -42.55 -18.08 3.34
C PHE A 827 -43.50 -18.59 4.43
N ALA A 828 -44.61 -19.24 4.08
CA ALA A 828 -45.64 -19.62 5.05
C ALA A 828 -45.11 -20.46 6.23
N HIS A 829 -44.20 -21.39 5.95
CA HIS A 829 -43.59 -22.24 6.97
C HIS A 829 -42.66 -21.48 7.94
N LEU A 830 -42.26 -20.24 7.64
CA LEU A 830 -41.42 -19.44 8.55
C LEU A 830 -42.13 -19.09 9.86
N SER A 831 -43.47 -19.06 9.88
CA SER A 831 -44.24 -18.82 11.12
C SER A 831 -44.14 -20.01 12.08
N ASP A 832 -43.75 -21.19 11.60
CA ASP A 832 -43.68 -22.43 12.37
C ASP A 832 -42.26 -22.80 12.79
N VAL A 833 -41.23 -22.00 12.49
CA VAL A 833 -39.83 -22.33 12.78
C VAL A 833 -39.21 -21.40 13.81
N ASP A 834 -38.15 -21.89 14.46
CA ASP A 834 -37.37 -21.10 15.42
C ASP A 834 -36.15 -20.44 14.75
N SER A 835 -35.71 -20.98 13.61
CA SER A 835 -34.47 -20.59 12.94
C SER A 835 -34.56 -20.67 11.41
N ALA A 836 -34.04 -19.66 10.71
CA ALA A 836 -34.02 -19.62 9.24
C ALA A 836 -32.74 -18.98 8.69
N ILE A 837 -32.29 -19.45 7.54
CA ILE A 837 -31.22 -18.82 6.76
C ILE A 837 -31.89 -18.01 5.65
N LEU A 838 -31.61 -16.71 5.60
CA LEU A 838 -32.21 -15.81 4.61
C LEU A 838 -31.10 -15.08 3.85
N THR A 839 -31.25 -15.00 2.53
CA THR A 839 -30.40 -14.07 1.76
C THR A 839 -30.69 -12.63 2.19
N PRO A 840 -29.72 -11.69 2.09
CA PRO A 840 -29.97 -10.28 2.41
C PRO A 840 -31.17 -9.68 1.66
N SER A 841 -31.43 -10.15 0.43
CA SER A 841 -32.58 -9.74 -0.38
C SER A 841 -33.91 -10.25 0.19
N MET A 842 -33.97 -11.51 0.63
CA MET A 842 -35.17 -12.08 1.27
C MET A 842 -35.44 -11.41 2.62
N ALA A 843 -34.41 -11.24 3.45
CA ALA A 843 -34.55 -10.59 4.76
C ALA A 843 -35.09 -9.15 4.65
N ARG A 844 -34.81 -8.44 3.55
CA ARG A 844 -35.26 -7.05 3.34
C ARG A 844 -36.76 -6.93 3.08
N VAL A 845 -37.38 -7.96 2.51
CA VAL A 845 -38.80 -7.92 2.10
C VAL A 845 -39.75 -8.56 3.11
N LEU A 846 -39.20 -9.23 4.13
CA LEU A 846 -39.98 -9.85 5.20
C LEU A 846 -40.11 -8.89 6.39
N ASN A 847 -41.30 -8.85 6.98
CA ASN A 847 -41.53 -8.13 8.22
C ASN A 847 -41.37 -9.09 9.41
N PRO A 848 -40.43 -8.87 10.34
CA PRO A 848 -40.23 -9.74 11.50
C PRO A 848 -41.49 -9.93 12.36
N ALA A 849 -42.40 -8.94 12.37
CA ALA A 849 -43.65 -9.02 13.13
C ALA A 849 -44.60 -10.13 12.64
N ASP A 850 -44.44 -10.60 11.40
CA ASP A 850 -45.29 -11.64 10.82
C ASP A 850 -44.86 -13.06 11.24
N PHE A 851 -43.70 -13.18 11.91
CA PHE A 851 -43.05 -14.46 12.25
C PHE A 851 -42.64 -14.51 13.73
N GLU A 852 -43.63 -14.44 14.64
CA GLU A 852 -43.39 -14.38 16.10
C GLU A 852 -42.49 -15.50 16.65
N ARG A 853 -42.54 -16.69 16.05
CA ARG A 853 -41.74 -17.85 16.46
C ARG A 853 -40.28 -17.79 15.98
N LEU A 854 -40.01 -17.05 14.89
CA LEU A 854 -38.70 -17.00 14.25
C LEU A 854 -37.71 -16.18 15.09
N SER A 855 -37.06 -16.85 16.05
CA SER A 855 -36.16 -16.23 17.02
C SER A 855 -34.74 -15.97 16.50
N THR A 856 -34.29 -16.72 15.49
CA THR A 856 -32.91 -16.68 15.00
C THR A 856 -32.89 -16.63 13.48
N VAL A 857 -32.29 -15.58 12.91
CA VAL A 857 -32.09 -15.44 11.46
C VAL A 857 -30.61 -15.33 11.18
N SER A 858 -30.10 -16.20 10.30
CA SER A 858 -28.75 -16.08 9.75
C SER A 858 -28.80 -15.46 8.36
N THR A 859 -28.15 -14.33 8.16
CA THR A 859 -27.90 -13.74 6.83
C THR A 859 -26.54 -14.14 6.25
N LYS A 860 -25.73 -14.86 7.04
CA LYS A 860 -24.47 -15.44 6.59
C LYS A 860 -24.80 -16.69 5.75
N VAL A 861 -24.95 -16.49 4.44
CA VAL A 861 -24.83 -17.58 3.48
C VAL A 861 -23.34 -17.88 3.36
N TYR A 862 -22.84 -18.82 4.17
CA TYR A 862 -21.51 -19.37 3.93
C TYR A 862 -21.56 -20.09 2.59
N SER A 863 -20.88 -19.55 1.58
CA SER A 863 -20.66 -20.34 0.36
C SER A 863 -19.73 -21.49 0.74
N LEU A 864 -20.29 -22.68 0.87
CA LEU A 864 -19.58 -23.91 1.20
C LEU A 864 -18.61 -24.29 0.06
N LEU A 865 -18.81 -23.73 -1.13
CA LEU A 865 -17.94 -23.85 -2.29
C LEU A 865 -16.52 -23.30 -2.05
N TYR A 866 -16.33 -22.32 -1.16
CA TYR A 866 -14.99 -21.82 -0.80
C TYR A 866 -14.17 -22.82 0.04
N CYS A 867 -14.82 -23.81 0.68
CA CYS A 867 -14.13 -24.87 1.41
C CYS A 867 -13.63 -26.02 0.49
N ALA A 868 -13.95 -25.99 -0.81
CA ALA A 868 -13.59 -27.05 -1.76
C ALA A 868 -12.34 -26.73 -2.62
N VAL A 869 -11.73 -25.55 -2.47
CA VAL A 869 -10.62 -25.08 -3.34
C VAL A 869 -9.26 -24.97 -2.61
N HIS A 870 -9.14 -25.47 -1.37
CA HIS A 870 -7.84 -25.56 -0.68
C HIS A 870 -7.57 -26.93 -0.07
#